data_AF-A0A3R7A9V6-F1
#
_entry.id   AF-A0A3R7A9V6-F1
#
_cell.length_a   1.000
_cell.length_b   1.000
_cell.length_c   1.000
_cell.angle_alpha   90.00
_cell.angle_beta   90.00
_cell.angle_gamma   90.00
#
_symmetry.space_group_name_H-M   'P 1'
#
loop_
_entity.id
_entity.type
_entity.pdbx_description
1 polymer ?
#
loop_
_entity_poly.entity_id
_entity_poly.type
_entity_poly.pdbx_seq_one_letter_code
_entity_poly.pdbx_strand_id
1 'polypeptide(L)'
;MKRFGIAVVAAVVFLVFLIGSVNAGCIGVETGTDFGCGDTVWESCTFNENLICPTGHGLVIGANGIIIDGNGYTLDGVSPGACDGSGTQRTGIYNKAHDDVVIKNLEIKNFCNGIYFKYDSEEGDRVDRVERVVIENCNIHHNGGDSGGDNSVHGIKAIGMFDSTIKNCRIHHNTGKGMGCDDGGNGIFLKGISGFGAWNNTITHNEIYENRKGGFFTKMMCVDTEVSYNRVWGNGQGGIILRCKMSATHDIHHNNVSCNYGDGIFVGGPDNTIRDNVVNNNIAGFKISPEDKVGDGDGIDMGRSDGSYNNELYYNTVCGNEGTDIDTYGSGSGTTGDNNTCDTTENYDDEGATGCTYTCGPGVIADFSAEPTKGTSPLEVTFIDRSKPEGDITGWLWDFGDGNTSNEQNPVHAYYTTEPYSYYNVSLTVTGSGEASDTVTKTDYIKVWREDAAPNADFICSKGVGDPSVPVQFTDKSLGEVTSWLYEFGDGGTNSTQNPEHCYYAEGVYTVSLTVEGAGGSSKETKFNCTRVGSGTGEKWPLIDAHFFASARRGTAPFTVSFTDMSRSEAEIDSWRWDFGDGNTSSEVNPTHTYSSAGIYNVSLEVTNIVGAKSREMKIGYIVVSPLFTDYFDTGAPANPYPSIFGTHKGKIIPDRDITVNKMYTYPCMGTGGHTEYVRIWNESEGIEGVGHWSGYQGDYHNITISPAITLLKNHEYNYIIRTGSYPQIIHAREKAVEGGIITCTEFKDANGRGYNNWIPAIRLWWG
;
A
#
# COMPACT_ATOMS: atom_id res chain seq x y z
N MET A 1 34.59 58.90 -50.39
CA MET A 1 34.37 58.05 -51.58
C MET A 1 35.13 56.74 -51.35
N LYS A 2 34.39 55.62 -51.39
CA LYS A 2 34.80 54.21 -51.56
C LYS A 2 35.72 53.50 -50.53
N ARG A 3 35.15 52.36 -50.08
CA ARG A 3 35.68 51.20 -49.35
C ARG A 3 36.79 50.46 -50.12
N PHE A 4 37.63 49.71 -49.40
CA PHE A 4 38.13 48.33 -49.58
C PHE A 4 39.27 48.15 -48.56
N GLY A 5 39.51 47.06 -47.84
CA GLY A 5 38.97 45.71 -47.76
C GLY A 5 39.83 44.94 -46.73
N ILE A 6 39.16 44.06 -45.99
CA ILE A 6 39.55 43.18 -44.87
C ILE A 6 40.82 42.33 -45.10
N ALA A 7 41.59 42.07 -44.03
CA ALA A 7 42.13 40.73 -43.72
C ALA A 7 42.38 40.56 -42.20
N VAL A 8 41.77 39.51 -41.65
CA VAL A 8 41.75 39.04 -40.26
C VAL A 8 42.92 38.08 -40.03
N VAL A 9 43.58 38.15 -38.88
CA VAL A 9 44.11 36.96 -38.16
C VAL A 9 43.91 37.19 -36.66
N ALA A 10 43.13 36.30 -36.04
CA ALA A 10 42.84 36.25 -34.62
C ALA A 10 44.02 35.65 -33.83
N ALA A 11 44.38 36.28 -32.71
CA ALA A 11 45.16 35.67 -31.65
C ALA A 11 44.25 35.58 -30.42
N VAL A 12 43.89 34.35 -30.06
CA VAL A 12 43.13 34.01 -28.85
C VAL A 12 44.06 34.20 -27.65
N VAL A 13 43.77 35.20 -26.82
CA VAL A 13 44.30 35.30 -25.46
C VAL A 13 43.37 34.50 -24.56
N PHE A 14 43.84 33.34 -24.09
CA PHE A 14 43.21 32.60 -23.00
C PHE A 14 43.31 33.46 -21.74
N LEU A 15 42.20 34.13 -21.38
CA LEU A 15 42.00 34.64 -20.03
C LEU A 15 41.41 33.47 -19.23
N VAL A 16 42.26 32.76 -18.49
CA VAL A 16 41.82 31.85 -17.43
C VAL A 16 41.20 32.74 -16.34
N PHE A 17 39.88 32.88 -16.37
CA PHE A 17 39.15 33.22 -15.16
C PHE A 17 39.28 32.00 -14.23
N LEU A 18 39.97 32.18 -13.11
CA LEU A 18 39.75 31.35 -11.93
C LEU A 18 38.26 31.50 -11.57
N ILE A 19 37.46 30.51 -11.94
CA ILE A 19 36.18 30.27 -11.30
C ILE A 19 36.54 29.53 -10.02
N GLY A 20 36.46 30.22 -8.89
CA GLY A 20 36.49 29.56 -7.59
C GLY A 20 35.38 28.50 -7.57
N SER A 21 35.72 27.31 -7.06
CA SER A 21 34.77 26.24 -6.79
C SER A 21 33.62 26.79 -5.93
N VAL A 22 32.44 26.91 -6.53
CA VAL A 22 31.20 27.04 -5.75
C VAL A 22 30.92 25.66 -5.19
N ASN A 23 31.21 25.49 -3.90
CA ASN A 23 30.85 24.29 -3.16
C ASN A 23 29.32 24.22 -3.14
N ALA A 24 28.81 23.14 -3.72
CA ALA A 24 27.51 22.57 -3.42
C ALA A 24 27.45 22.15 -1.95
N GLY A 25 26.27 22.09 -1.32
CA GLY A 25 26.14 21.69 0.08
C GLY A 25 24.73 21.26 0.51
N CYS A 26 24.58 20.99 1.80
CA CYS A 26 23.31 20.70 2.46
C CYS A 26 22.83 21.97 3.14
N ILE A 27 21.67 22.49 2.76
CA ILE A 27 21.19 23.79 3.25
C ILE A 27 20.40 23.59 4.54
N GLY A 28 20.86 24.21 5.62
CA GLY A 28 20.20 24.24 6.92
C GLY A 28 18.80 24.84 6.83
N VAL A 29 17.82 24.13 7.39
CA VAL A 29 16.39 24.44 7.28
C VAL A 29 16.01 25.69 8.07
N GLU A 30 16.63 25.94 9.23
CA GLU A 30 16.29 27.07 10.09
C GLU A 30 17.09 28.32 9.72
N THR A 31 18.39 28.16 9.45
CA THR A 31 19.27 29.32 9.26
C THR A 31 19.72 29.57 7.82
N GLY A 32 19.47 28.63 6.92
CA GLY A 32 19.99 28.69 5.55
C GLY A 32 21.51 28.50 5.48
N THR A 33 22.14 27.96 6.53
CA THR A 33 23.58 27.66 6.54
C THR A 33 23.89 26.63 5.46
N ASP A 34 24.92 26.88 4.67
CA ASP A 34 25.38 25.95 3.63
C ASP A 34 26.45 25.02 4.22
N PHE A 35 26.09 23.75 4.45
CA PHE A 35 26.99 22.72 4.97
C PHE A 35 27.70 22.00 3.82
N GLY A 36 29.00 22.21 3.71
CA GLY A 36 29.87 21.56 2.72
C GLY A 36 30.64 20.36 3.29
N CYS A 37 31.60 19.88 2.49
CA CYS A 37 32.40 18.71 2.85
C CYS A 37 33.14 18.87 4.19
N GLY A 38 32.90 17.95 5.11
CA GLY A 38 33.51 17.89 6.43
C GLY A 38 32.84 18.76 7.47
N ASP A 39 31.81 19.53 7.10
CA ASP A 39 31.14 20.41 8.04
C ASP A 39 30.32 19.63 9.06
N THR A 40 30.26 20.20 10.27
CA THR A 40 29.41 19.73 11.35
C THR A 40 28.01 20.31 11.20
N VAL A 41 27.04 19.44 10.90
CA VAL A 41 25.63 19.74 10.71
C VAL A 41 24.97 19.78 12.09
N TRP A 42 24.62 20.98 12.55
CA TRP A 42 24.05 21.23 13.89
C TRP A 42 22.55 21.57 13.86
N GLU A 43 21.95 21.62 12.66
CA GLU A 43 20.50 21.76 12.42
C GLU A 43 20.10 20.81 11.27
N SER A 44 18.80 20.53 11.10
CA SER A 44 18.34 19.76 9.95
C SER A 44 18.72 20.47 8.64
N CYS A 45 19.11 19.71 7.62
CA CYS A 45 19.52 20.25 6.33
C CYS A 45 18.98 19.43 5.15
N THR A 46 18.80 20.08 4.00
CA THR A 46 18.38 19.45 2.74
C THR A 46 19.36 19.76 1.63
N PHE A 47 19.80 18.72 0.92
CA PHE A 47 20.67 18.88 -0.26
C PHE A 47 19.91 19.60 -1.38
N ASN A 48 20.55 20.59 -1.99
CA ASN A 48 20.03 21.33 -3.15
C ASN A 48 20.82 21.02 -4.45
N GLU A 49 21.94 20.31 -4.33
CA GLU A 49 22.77 19.83 -5.43
C GLU A 49 23.68 18.68 -4.95
N ASN A 50 24.42 18.07 -5.88
CA ASN A 50 25.37 17.01 -5.55
C ASN A 50 26.57 17.58 -4.79
N LEU A 51 26.91 16.99 -3.64
CA LEU A 51 28.07 17.36 -2.82
C LEU A 51 29.26 16.44 -3.15
N ILE A 52 30.33 17.01 -3.69
CA ILE A 52 31.53 16.27 -4.10
C ILE A 52 32.66 16.52 -3.09
N CYS A 53 33.10 15.47 -2.40
CA CYS A 53 34.09 15.53 -1.31
C CYS A 53 35.36 14.71 -1.58
N PRO A 54 36.34 15.26 -2.33
CA PRO A 54 37.59 14.55 -2.66
C PRO A 54 38.45 14.20 -1.45
N THR A 55 38.30 14.90 -0.34
CA THR A 55 39.07 14.70 0.90
C THR A 55 38.18 14.88 2.13
N GLY A 56 38.49 14.21 3.23
CA GLY A 56 37.72 14.31 4.47
C GLY A 56 36.39 13.57 4.44
N HIS A 57 35.54 13.86 5.43
CA HIS A 57 34.16 13.38 5.51
C HIS A 57 33.26 14.11 4.50
N GLY A 58 32.10 13.54 4.22
CA GLY A 58 31.01 14.25 3.56
C GLY A 58 30.37 15.23 4.52
N LEU A 59 29.54 14.76 5.44
CA LEU A 59 28.96 15.56 6.52
C LEU A 59 29.19 14.87 7.88
N VAL A 60 29.36 15.68 8.92
CA VAL A 60 29.47 15.22 10.30
C VAL A 60 28.21 15.65 11.05
N ILE A 61 27.48 14.73 11.66
CA ILE A 61 26.34 15.05 12.51
C ILE A 61 26.87 15.67 13.81
N GLY A 62 26.32 16.83 14.19
CA GLY A 62 26.73 17.59 15.37
C GLY A 62 25.62 17.91 16.36
N ALA A 63 24.39 17.42 16.12
CA ALA A 63 23.26 17.61 17.01
C ALA A 63 22.31 16.39 16.95
N ASN A 64 21.59 16.18 18.05
CA ASN A 64 20.50 15.21 18.11
C ASN A 64 19.26 15.77 17.41
N GLY A 65 18.34 14.92 16.97
CA GLY A 65 17.04 15.35 16.46
C GLY A 65 17.08 16.00 15.08
N ILE A 66 18.16 15.80 14.31
CA ILE A 66 18.34 16.42 13.00
C ILE A 66 18.01 15.47 11.85
N ILE A 67 17.55 16.06 10.75
CA ILE A 67 17.28 15.37 9.50
C ILE A 67 18.31 15.82 8.46
N ILE A 68 18.99 14.86 7.84
CA ILE A 68 19.78 15.06 6.63
C ILE A 68 18.98 14.47 5.47
N ASP A 69 18.32 15.33 4.69
CA ASP A 69 17.55 14.95 3.51
C ASP A 69 18.37 15.16 2.24
N GLY A 70 18.74 14.06 1.57
CA GLY A 70 19.46 14.10 0.32
C GLY A 70 18.63 14.59 -0.86
N ASN A 71 17.30 14.61 -0.77
CA ASN A 71 16.39 15.06 -1.84
C ASN A 71 16.65 14.40 -3.22
N GLY A 72 17.24 13.21 -3.23
CA GLY A 72 17.65 12.46 -4.43
C GLY A 72 19.00 12.86 -5.01
N TYR A 73 19.75 13.78 -4.37
CA TYR A 73 21.10 14.15 -4.75
C TYR A 73 22.15 13.16 -4.24
N THR A 74 23.36 13.33 -4.76
CA THR A 74 24.50 12.49 -4.46
C THR A 74 25.48 13.19 -3.53
N LEU A 75 25.90 12.49 -2.48
CA LEU A 75 27.11 12.73 -1.72
C LEU A 75 28.23 11.80 -2.24
N ASP A 76 29.22 12.37 -2.92
CA ASP A 76 30.25 11.62 -3.66
C ASP A 76 31.66 11.91 -3.15
N GLY A 77 32.33 10.89 -2.61
CA GLY A 77 33.73 10.97 -2.19
C GLY A 77 34.75 10.96 -3.34
N VAL A 78 34.30 10.88 -4.60
CA VAL A 78 35.05 10.73 -5.87
C VAL A 78 35.79 9.41 -5.99
N SER A 79 36.55 9.06 -4.97
CA SER A 79 37.21 7.79 -4.80
C SER A 79 37.37 7.56 -3.30
N PRO A 80 37.17 6.34 -2.80
CA PRO A 80 37.40 6.03 -1.39
C PRO A 80 38.82 6.38 -0.92
N GLY A 81 39.81 6.35 -1.83
CA GLY A 81 41.21 6.63 -1.53
C GLY A 81 41.86 5.57 -0.64
N ALA A 82 42.92 5.94 0.08
CA ALA A 82 43.55 5.07 1.09
C ALA A 82 42.88 5.28 2.45
N CYS A 83 42.18 4.25 2.95
CA CYS A 83 41.57 4.29 4.28
C CYS A 83 42.67 4.10 5.34
N ASP A 84 42.97 5.17 6.08
CA ASP A 84 44.22 5.33 6.85
C ASP A 84 44.22 4.71 8.26
N GLY A 85 43.10 4.14 8.72
CA GLY A 85 43.02 3.46 10.02
C GLY A 85 42.90 4.38 11.23
N SER A 86 42.72 5.69 11.03
CA SER A 86 42.72 6.70 12.09
C SER A 86 41.46 6.73 12.97
N GLY A 87 40.42 5.94 12.65
CA GLY A 87 39.14 5.96 13.38
C GLY A 87 38.22 7.15 13.05
N THR A 88 38.69 8.15 12.29
CA THR A 88 37.91 9.23 11.63
C THR A 88 37.95 9.01 10.12
N GLN A 89 37.60 7.80 9.69
CA GLN A 89 37.67 7.34 8.30
C GLN A 89 36.86 8.29 7.40
N ARG A 90 37.35 8.64 6.20
CA ARG A 90 36.59 9.41 5.20
C ARG A 90 35.21 8.78 5.02
N THR A 91 34.20 9.37 5.63
CA THR A 91 32.87 8.78 5.72
C THR A 91 31.91 9.74 5.05
N GLY A 92 30.96 9.23 4.27
CA GLY A 92 29.90 10.04 3.69
C GLY A 92 29.16 10.80 4.79
N ILE A 93 28.42 10.08 5.64
CA ILE A 93 27.78 10.66 6.83
C ILE A 93 28.38 10.06 8.11
N TYR A 94 29.03 10.89 8.91
CA TYR A 94 29.66 10.49 10.16
C TYR A 94 28.85 10.96 11.37
N ASN A 95 28.43 10.03 12.23
CA ASN A 95 27.75 10.33 13.48
C ASN A 95 28.63 9.93 14.67
N LYS A 96 28.96 10.91 15.53
CA LYS A 96 29.71 10.71 16.78
C LYS A 96 28.74 10.78 17.98
N ALA A 97 27.97 9.72 18.18
CA ALA A 97 27.05 9.56 19.32
C ALA A 97 25.90 10.58 19.43
N HIS A 98 25.27 10.93 18.30
CA HIS A 98 24.03 11.71 18.27
C HIS A 98 22.80 10.85 18.01
N ASP A 99 21.77 11.10 18.80
CA ASP A 99 20.49 10.38 18.77
C ASP A 99 19.43 11.09 17.90
N ASP A 100 18.33 10.40 17.62
CA ASP A 100 17.16 10.98 16.94
C ASP A 100 17.50 11.54 15.55
N VAL A 101 18.42 10.90 14.83
CA VAL A 101 18.91 11.35 13.53
C VAL A 101 18.21 10.62 12.39
N VAL A 102 17.73 11.36 11.40
CA VAL A 102 17.18 10.79 10.16
C VAL A 102 18.11 11.10 9.00
N ILE A 103 18.54 10.08 8.27
CA ILE A 103 19.27 10.21 6.99
C ILE A 103 18.36 9.63 5.90
N LYS A 104 17.92 10.46 4.95
CA LYS A 104 16.97 10.00 3.94
C LYS A 104 17.23 10.50 2.53
N ASN A 105 16.73 9.77 1.54
CA ASN A 105 16.72 10.16 0.12
C ASN A 105 18.11 10.55 -0.45
N LEU A 106 19.19 9.96 0.05
CA LEU A 106 20.56 10.35 -0.31
C LEU A 106 21.29 9.20 -1.03
N GLU A 107 21.93 9.50 -2.16
CA GLU A 107 22.94 8.60 -2.73
C GLU A 107 24.29 8.89 -2.06
N ILE A 108 24.93 7.87 -1.48
CA ILE A 108 26.23 8.01 -0.79
C ILE A 108 27.22 7.03 -1.41
N LYS A 109 28.29 7.55 -2.01
CA LYS A 109 29.29 6.72 -2.69
C LYS A 109 30.71 7.19 -2.57
N ASN A 110 31.63 6.26 -2.84
CA ASN A 110 33.06 6.53 -2.97
C ASN A 110 33.74 7.07 -1.70
N PHE A 111 33.24 6.71 -0.51
CA PHE A 111 33.88 6.99 0.78
C PHE A 111 34.52 5.72 1.37
N CYS A 112 35.33 5.84 2.43
CA CYS A 112 35.77 4.67 3.20
C CYS A 112 34.60 3.99 3.91
N ASN A 113 33.69 4.74 4.53
CA ASN A 113 32.36 4.21 4.87
C ASN A 113 31.30 5.07 4.22
N GLY A 114 30.19 4.48 3.78
CA GLY A 114 29.05 5.28 3.36
C GLY A 114 28.50 6.06 4.55
N ILE A 115 28.06 5.33 5.58
CA ILE A 115 27.57 5.90 6.84
C ILE A 115 28.29 5.22 8.00
N TYR A 116 28.73 6.00 8.98
CA TYR A 116 29.39 5.47 10.18
C TYR A 116 28.83 6.09 11.45
N PHE A 117 28.22 5.25 12.29
CA PHE A 117 27.84 5.55 13.66
C PHE A 117 28.91 5.04 14.60
N LYS A 118 29.59 5.98 15.25
CA LYS A 118 30.60 5.71 16.25
C LYS A 118 30.03 6.07 17.62
N TYR A 119 30.17 5.17 18.57
CA TYR A 119 29.95 5.45 19.98
C TYR A 119 31.08 6.34 20.54
N ASP A 120 30.76 7.19 21.51
CA ASP A 120 31.77 7.96 22.23
C ASP A 120 32.04 7.35 23.61
N SER A 121 33.32 7.26 23.97
CA SER A 121 33.77 6.81 25.30
C SER A 121 34.54 7.90 26.05
N GLU A 122 34.59 9.12 25.50
CA GLU A 122 35.40 10.23 26.04
C GLU A 122 34.70 10.99 27.18
N GLU A 123 33.39 10.85 27.40
CA GLU A 123 32.69 11.40 28.58
C GLU A 123 32.52 10.35 29.69
N GLY A 124 33.07 10.65 30.87
CA GLY A 124 33.11 9.73 32.01
C GLY A 124 31.74 9.17 32.41
N ASP A 125 31.71 7.86 32.69
CA ASP A 125 30.61 7.04 33.22
C ASP A 125 29.29 6.96 32.41
N ARG A 126 29.11 7.72 31.32
CA ARG A 126 28.06 7.48 30.33
C ARG A 126 28.68 7.02 29.02
N VAL A 127 28.27 5.83 28.57
CA VAL A 127 28.49 5.44 27.18
C VAL A 127 27.43 6.14 26.36
N ASP A 128 27.83 7.12 25.56
CA ASP A 128 26.93 7.79 24.63
C ASP A 128 26.69 6.81 23.46
N ARG A 129 25.53 6.16 23.56
CA ARG A 129 24.97 5.25 22.56
C ARG A 129 24.48 6.07 21.36
N VAL A 130 24.14 5.38 20.28
CA VAL A 130 23.41 5.99 19.16
C VAL A 130 22.03 5.35 19.12
N GLU A 131 21.00 6.14 19.38
CA GLU A 131 19.62 5.66 19.50
C GLU A 131 18.67 6.38 18.54
N ARG A 132 17.58 5.70 18.15
CA ARG A 132 16.48 6.29 17.36
C ARG A 132 16.96 6.90 16.03
N VAL A 133 17.90 6.23 15.38
CA VAL A 133 18.36 6.59 14.04
C VAL A 133 17.46 5.96 12.99
N VAL A 134 17.10 6.74 11.96
CA VAL A 134 16.39 6.24 10.78
C VAL A 134 17.23 6.48 9.54
N ILE A 135 17.54 5.42 8.80
CA ILE A 135 18.14 5.48 7.47
C ILE A 135 17.09 4.99 6.49
N GLU A 136 16.58 5.86 5.62
CA GLU A 136 15.51 5.48 4.68
C GLU A 136 15.71 5.97 3.25
N ASN A 137 15.28 5.19 2.26
CA ASN A 137 15.31 5.57 0.85
C ASN A 137 16.70 6.00 0.33
N CYS A 138 17.78 5.50 0.94
CA CYS A 138 19.16 5.85 0.56
C CYS A 138 19.74 4.85 -0.44
N ASN A 139 20.68 5.31 -1.27
CA ASN A 139 21.44 4.48 -2.20
C ASN A 139 22.93 4.50 -1.82
N ILE A 140 23.41 3.48 -1.12
CA ILE A 140 24.72 3.46 -0.46
C ILE A 140 25.62 2.44 -1.14
N HIS A 141 26.58 2.91 -1.92
CA HIS A 141 27.35 2.02 -2.78
C HIS A 141 28.76 2.44 -3.12
N HIS A 142 29.58 1.47 -3.54
CA HIS A 142 30.97 1.73 -3.95
C HIS A 142 31.79 2.41 -2.85
N ASN A 143 31.39 2.26 -1.59
CA ASN A 143 32.18 2.69 -0.43
C ASN A 143 33.17 1.59 -0.04
N GLY A 144 34.08 1.88 0.88
CA GLY A 144 35.22 1.03 1.25
C GLY A 144 36.39 1.16 0.29
N GLY A 145 37.49 0.45 0.52
CA GLY A 145 38.63 0.52 -0.39
C GLY A 145 39.66 -0.59 -0.18
N ASP A 146 40.32 -0.96 -1.29
CA ASP A 146 41.37 -1.99 -1.33
C ASP A 146 42.78 -1.40 -1.20
N SER A 147 42.91 -0.16 -0.71
CA SER A 147 44.19 0.54 -0.50
C SER A 147 44.18 1.26 0.85
N GLY A 148 45.32 1.31 1.55
CA GLY A 148 45.38 1.81 2.94
C GLY A 148 45.49 0.72 4.01
N GLY A 149 45.43 1.14 5.27
CA GLY A 149 45.73 0.34 6.47
C GLY A 149 44.53 -0.07 7.32
N ASP A 150 43.34 0.55 7.16
CA ASP A 150 42.14 0.07 7.86
C ASP A 150 41.45 -1.04 7.08
N ASN A 151 41.18 -2.14 7.77
CA ASN A 151 40.39 -3.22 7.21
C ASN A 151 38.90 -3.07 7.51
N SER A 152 38.48 -2.31 8.52
CA SER A 152 37.09 -2.22 8.97
C SER A 152 36.33 -1.07 8.28
N VAL A 153 35.94 -1.29 7.02
CA VAL A 153 35.20 -0.33 6.19
C VAL A 153 33.96 -0.98 5.57
N HIS A 154 32.81 -0.30 5.61
CA HIS A 154 31.51 -0.88 5.23
C HIS A 154 30.61 0.15 4.50
N GLY A 155 29.54 -0.32 3.87
CA GLY A 155 28.49 0.56 3.37
C GLY A 155 27.86 1.36 4.52
N ILE A 156 27.29 0.64 5.48
CA ILE A 156 26.81 1.17 6.75
C ILE A 156 27.57 0.48 7.89
N LYS A 157 28.28 1.26 8.69
CA LYS A 157 28.99 0.80 9.87
C LYS A 157 28.27 1.34 11.11
N ALA A 158 27.55 0.47 11.82
CA ALA A 158 26.77 0.83 13.00
C ALA A 158 27.40 0.17 14.25
N ILE A 159 28.01 0.97 15.12
CA ILE A 159 28.60 0.46 16.37
C ILE A 159 27.80 0.99 17.56
N GLY A 160 27.18 0.09 18.33
CA GLY A 160 26.39 0.43 19.51
C GLY A 160 25.09 1.17 19.20
N MET A 161 24.38 0.70 18.18
CA MET A 161 23.13 1.29 17.72
C MET A 161 21.92 0.65 18.41
N PHE A 162 20.94 1.45 18.83
CA PHE A 162 19.74 1.02 19.54
C PHE A 162 18.48 1.64 18.94
N ASP A 163 17.34 0.95 19.02
CA ASP A 163 16.01 1.51 18.68
C ASP A 163 15.98 2.17 17.29
N SER A 164 16.76 1.64 16.34
CA SER A 164 17.05 2.30 15.06
C SER A 164 16.58 1.47 13.88
N THR A 165 16.21 2.15 12.79
CA THR A 165 15.63 1.52 11.59
C THR A 165 16.45 1.82 10.35
N ILE A 166 16.78 0.79 9.57
CA ILE A 166 17.33 0.91 8.22
C ILE A 166 16.30 0.31 7.25
N LYS A 167 15.69 1.15 6.41
CA LYS A 167 14.60 0.70 5.52
C LYS A 167 14.62 1.27 4.11
N ASN A 168 14.06 0.54 3.15
CA ASN A 168 13.88 0.99 1.76
C ASN A 168 15.19 1.46 1.07
N CYS A 169 16.35 0.96 1.51
CA CYS A 169 17.64 1.35 0.98
C CYS A 169 18.16 0.36 -0.07
N ARG A 170 18.96 0.88 -1.01
CA ARG A 170 19.81 0.07 -1.90
C ARG A 170 21.24 0.12 -1.38
N ILE A 171 21.81 -1.00 -0.97
CA ILE A 171 23.12 -1.07 -0.30
C ILE A 171 23.99 -2.08 -1.03
N HIS A 172 24.89 -1.58 -1.89
CA HIS A 172 25.51 -2.46 -2.87
C HIS A 172 26.94 -2.12 -3.26
N HIS A 173 27.68 -3.10 -3.77
CA HIS A 173 29.03 -2.88 -4.34
C HIS A 173 30.00 -2.22 -3.35
N ASN A 174 29.78 -2.36 -2.04
CA ASN A 174 30.71 -1.86 -1.03
C ASN A 174 31.90 -2.83 -0.91
N THR A 175 33.09 -2.27 -0.75
CA THR A 175 34.39 -2.96 -0.76
C THR A 175 35.08 -2.85 0.60
N GLY A 176 36.28 -3.41 0.73
CA GLY A 176 37.04 -3.36 1.98
C GLY A 176 38.12 -4.43 2.02
N LYS A 177 39.01 -4.37 3.01
CA LYS A 177 40.11 -5.32 3.14
C LYS A 177 39.92 -6.26 4.30
N GLY A 178 40.73 -7.32 4.29
CA GLY A 178 40.82 -8.27 5.38
C GLY A 178 39.81 -9.41 5.30
N MET A 179 39.91 -10.31 6.28
CA MET A 179 39.22 -11.59 6.39
C MET A 179 38.59 -11.81 7.77
N GLY A 180 39.04 -11.13 8.81
CA GLY A 180 38.50 -11.23 10.18
C GLY A 180 37.07 -10.68 10.29
N CYS A 181 36.39 -10.93 11.40
CA CYS A 181 34.98 -10.54 11.54
C CYS A 181 34.74 -9.02 11.46
N ASP A 182 35.69 -8.19 11.92
CA ASP A 182 35.62 -6.72 11.83
C ASP A 182 36.05 -6.17 10.45
N ASP A 183 36.58 -7.04 9.59
CA ASP A 183 37.14 -6.64 8.30
C ASP A 183 36.03 -6.37 7.28
N GLY A 184 36.38 -5.55 6.30
CA GLY A 184 35.48 -4.68 5.55
C GLY A 184 34.84 -5.31 4.33
N GLY A 185 33.87 -4.59 3.77
CA GLY A 185 33.13 -4.98 2.58
C GLY A 185 31.72 -5.50 2.85
N ASN A 186 31.22 -5.42 4.08
CA ASN A 186 29.80 -5.67 4.35
C ASN A 186 28.93 -4.53 3.82
N GLY A 187 27.72 -4.85 3.36
CA GLY A 187 26.68 -3.85 3.08
C GLY A 187 26.30 -3.11 4.36
N ILE A 188 25.82 -3.85 5.35
CA ILE A 188 25.50 -3.37 6.70
C ILE A 188 26.31 -4.17 7.71
N PHE A 189 27.04 -3.46 8.58
CA PHE A 189 27.78 -4.03 9.69
C PHE A 189 27.26 -3.45 11.01
N LEU A 190 26.52 -4.26 11.76
CA LEU A 190 26.02 -3.92 13.09
C LEU A 190 26.89 -4.58 14.15
N LYS A 191 27.42 -3.78 15.07
CA LYS A 191 28.30 -4.28 16.13
C LYS A 191 27.88 -3.75 17.47
N GLY A 192 27.64 -4.62 18.45
CA GLY A 192 27.39 -4.21 19.82
C GLY A 192 28.68 -3.82 20.55
N ILE A 193 28.50 -3.05 21.62
CA ILE A 193 29.59 -2.62 22.51
C ILE A 193 29.68 -3.58 23.69
N SER A 194 30.89 -3.96 24.09
CA SER A 194 31.11 -4.81 25.26
C SER A 194 30.46 -4.20 26.52
N GLY A 195 29.48 -4.90 27.09
CA GLY A 195 28.75 -4.49 28.29
C GLY A 195 27.48 -3.65 28.03
N PHE A 196 27.25 -3.18 26.81
CA PHE A 196 26.11 -2.33 26.45
C PHE A 196 25.26 -2.90 25.31
N GLY A 197 25.87 -3.63 24.38
CA GLY A 197 25.19 -4.30 23.25
C GLY A 197 24.89 -3.37 22.07
N ALA A 198 23.98 -3.83 21.21
CA ALA A 198 23.25 -3.08 20.19
C ALA A 198 21.87 -3.74 20.04
N TRP A 199 20.78 -3.08 20.47
CA TRP A 199 19.49 -3.73 20.72
C TRP A 199 18.33 -3.09 19.97
N ASN A 200 17.26 -3.85 19.74
CA ASN A 200 15.99 -3.34 19.22
C ASN A 200 16.13 -2.55 17.89
N ASN A 201 16.86 -3.13 16.94
CA ASN A 201 17.05 -2.51 15.62
C ASN A 201 16.16 -3.19 14.58
N THR A 202 15.71 -2.45 13.57
CA THR A 202 14.90 -2.98 12.46
C THR A 202 15.60 -2.76 11.14
N ILE A 203 15.89 -3.83 10.41
CA ILE A 203 16.49 -3.81 9.07
C ILE A 203 15.44 -4.35 8.11
N THR A 204 14.74 -3.49 7.38
CA THR A 204 13.55 -3.93 6.63
C THR A 204 13.40 -3.36 5.23
N HIS A 205 12.84 -4.13 4.28
CA HIS A 205 12.56 -3.66 2.91
C HIS A 205 13.78 -3.11 2.15
N ASN A 206 14.99 -3.61 2.43
CA ASN A 206 16.21 -3.18 1.74
C ASN A 206 16.60 -4.13 0.60
N GLU A 207 17.27 -3.59 -0.42
CA GLU A 207 18.00 -4.36 -1.43
C GLU A 207 19.50 -4.33 -1.10
N ILE A 208 20.06 -5.47 -0.67
CA ILE A 208 21.45 -5.57 -0.20
C ILE A 208 22.23 -6.55 -1.06
N TYR A 209 23.08 -6.03 -1.95
CA TYR A 209 23.64 -6.90 -2.99
C TYR A 209 25.04 -6.57 -3.48
N GLU A 210 25.72 -7.58 -4.00
CA GLU A 210 27.04 -7.44 -4.63
C GLU A 210 28.07 -6.73 -3.74
N ASN A 211 27.89 -6.78 -2.40
CA ASN A 211 28.90 -6.29 -1.48
C ASN A 211 30.04 -7.32 -1.42
N ARG A 212 31.26 -6.84 -1.20
CA ARG A 212 32.45 -7.68 -1.22
C ARG A 212 32.39 -8.82 -0.19
N LYS A 213 31.77 -8.60 0.97
CA LYS A 213 31.67 -9.56 2.07
C LYS A 213 30.21 -9.92 2.34
N GLY A 214 29.68 -9.72 3.54
CA GLY A 214 28.29 -10.03 3.87
C GLY A 214 27.31 -8.96 3.39
N GLY A 215 26.06 -9.35 3.15
CA GLY A 215 24.97 -8.40 2.98
C GLY A 215 24.69 -7.65 4.29
N PHE A 216 24.12 -8.36 5.25
CA PHE A 216 23.92 -7.90 6.63
C PHE A 216 24.78 -8.72 7.59
N PHE A 217 25.52 -8.06 8.47
CA PHE A 217 26.44 -8.73 9.39
C PHE A 217 26.28 -8.17 10.80
N THR A 218 25.97 -9.03 11.78
CA THR A 218 26.00 -8.67 13.20
C THR A 218 27.26 -9.18 13.88
N LYS A 219 27.71 -8.43 14.90
CA LYS A 219 28.86 -8.80 15.72
C LYS A 219 28.68 -8.38 17.17
N MET A 220 28.91 -9.32 18.09
CA MET A 220 29.04 -9.11 19.55
C MET A 220 27.80 -8.45 20.18
N MET A 221 27.05 -9.19 21.00
CA MET A 221 25.98 -8.64 21.85
C MET A 221 24.92 -7.83 21.06
N CYS A 222 24.63 -8.22 19.82
CA CYS A 222 23.51 -7.68 19.06
C CYS A 222 22.26 -8.48 19.47
N VAL A 223 21.22 -7.81 19.94
CA VAL A 223 20.06 -8.49 20.54
C VAL A 223 18.78 -7.87 19.98
N ASP A 224 17.67 -8.60 19.94
CA ASP A 224 16.35 -8.09 19.53
C ASP A 224 16.41 -7.31 18.20
N THR A 225 17.10 -7.83 17.19
CA THR A 225 17.13 -7.17 15.87
C THR A 225 16.18 -7.88 14.93
N GLU A 226 15.21 -7.13 14.40
CA GLU A 226 14.32 -7.59 13.34
C GLU A 226 15.02 -7.40 11.99
N VAL A 227 15.11 -8.46 11.19
CA VAL A 227 15.57 -8.40 9.81
C VAL A 227 14.46 -8.94 8.93
N SER A 228 13.73 -8.05 8.26
CA SER A 228 12.48 -8.43 7.58
C SER A 228 12.30 -7.90 6.16
N TYR A 229 11.64 -8.65 5.28
CA TYR A 229 11.29 -8.17 3.93
C TYR A 229 12.47 -7.65 3.07
N ASN A 230 13.71 -8.06 3.36
CA ASN A 230 14.87 -7.64 2.59
C ASN A 230 15.10 -8.58 1.40
N ARG A 231 15.67 -8.05 0.32
CA ARG A 231 16.23 -8.83 -0.78
C ARG A 231 17.76 -8.79 -0.70
N VAL A 232 18.40 -9.94 -0.47
CA VAL A 232 19.84 -10.05 -0.20
C VAL A 232 20.50 -11.01 -1.19
N TRP A 233 21.33 -10.50 -2.12
CA TRP A 233 21.89 -11.36 -3.17
C TRP A 233 23.29 -11.01 -3.67
N GLY A 234 24.01 -11.99 -4.21
CA GLY A 234 25.30 -11.75 -4.87
C GLY A 234 26.44 -11.28 -3.93
N ASN A 235 26.23 -11.26 -2.61
CA ASN A 235 27.25 -10.82 -1.67
C ASN A 235 28.40 -11.85 -1.61
N GLY A 236 29.62 -11.39 -1.35
CA GLY A 236 30.84 -12.18 -1.57
C GLY A 236 31.27 -13.11 -0.43
N GLN A 237 30.61 -13.02 0.72
CA GLN A 237 30.78 -13.92 1.87
C GLN A 237 29.54 -13.82 2.76
N GLY A 238 28.52 -14.61 2.44
CA GLY A 238 27.23 -14.77 3.08
C GLY A 238 26.19 -13.68 2.79
N GLY A 239 24.92 -14.04 2.92
CA GLY A 239 23.80 -13.11 2.82
C GLY A 239 23.57 -12.35 4.12
N ILE A 240 22.93 -13.04 5.07
CA ILE A 240 22.63 -12.56 6.43
C ILE A 240 23.51 -13.34 7.41
N ILE A 241 24.39 -12.65 8.13
CA ILE A 241 25.35 -13.28 9.04
C ILE A 241 25.15 -12.76 10.46
N LEU A 242 24.67 -13.62 11.33
CA LEU A 242 24.44 -13.34 12.75
C LEU A 242 25.62 -13.85 13.58
N ARG A 243 26.73 -13.10 13.64
CA ARG A 243 28.00 -13.63 14.15
C ARG A 243 28.34 -13.22 15.59
N CYS A 244 29.05 -14.11 16.29
CA CYS A 244 29.72 -13.92 17.60
C CYS A 244 28.82 -14.07 18.84
N LYS A 245 29.45 -14.00 20.02
CA LYS A 245 28.84 -14.15 21.34
C LYS A 245 27.66 -13.20 21.53
N MET A 246 26.49 -13.77 21.82
CA MET A 246 25.22 -13.07 22.11
C MET A 246 24.68 -12.23 20.95
N SER A 247 24.83 -12.71 19.70
CA SER A 247 23.93 -12.32 18.61
C SER A 247 22.65 -13.17 18.74
N ALA A 248 21.68 -12.68 19.49
CA ALA A 248 20.60 -13.49 20.05
C ALA A 248 19.23 -12.83 19.87
N THR A 249 18.15 -13.60 19.99
CA THR A 249 16.76 -13.07 19.98
C THR A 249 16.43 -12.21 18.76
N HIS A 250 17.14 -12.45 17.65
CA HIS A 250 16.81 -11.83 16.37
C HIS A 250 15.54 -12.47 15.79
N ASP A 251 14.69 -11.67 15.16
CA ASP A 251 13.56 -12.16 14.34
C ASP A 251 13.91 -11.92 12.87
N ILE A 252 14.22 -12.99 12.15
CA ILE A 252 14.64 -12.96 10.75
C ILE A 252 13.50 -13.51 9.92
N HIS A 253 12.77 -12.66 9.20
CA HIS A 253 11.59 -13.14 8.49
C HIS A 253 11.24 -12.49 7.16
N HIS A 254 10.56 -13.24 6.29
CA HIS A 254 10.08 -12.73 4.99
C HIS A 254 11.21 -12.18 4.10
N ASN A 255 12.46 -12.58 4.31
CA ASN A 255 13.58 -12.16 3.47
C ASN A 255 13.72 -13.08 2.26
N ASN A 256 14.19 -12.52 1.15
CA ASN A 256 14.63 -13.28 -0.01
C ASN A 256 16.16 -13.22 -0.10
N VAL A 257 16.82 -14.33 0.23
CA VAL A 257 18.27 -14.45 0.36
C VAL A 257 18.80 -15.43 -0.68
N SER A 258 19.34 -14.91 -1.77
CA SER A 258 19.63 -15.74 -2.94
C SER A 258 21.00 -15.49 -3.56
N CYS A 259 21.64 -16.51 -4.12
CA CYS A 259 22.85 -16.33 -4.94
C CYS A 259 24.00 -15.58 -4.24
N ASN A 260 24.11 -15.68 -2.91
CA ASN A 260 25.28 -15.17 -2.20
C ASN A 260 26.39 -16.22 -2.27
N TYR A 261 27.64 -15.79 -2.22
CA TYR A 261 28.79 -16.69 -2.05
C TYR A 261 28.96 -16.95 -0.56
N GLY A 262 29.06 -18.21 -0.16
CA GLY A 262 28.90 -18.62 1.22
C GLY A 262 27.43 -18.80 1.58
N ASP A 263 27.13 -18.88 2.86
CA ASP A 263 25.78 -19.29 3.29
C ASP A 263 24.74 -18.17 3.08
N GLY A 264 23.50 -18.57 2.81
CA GLY A 264 22.39 -17.63 2.75
C GLY A 264 22.21 -16.92 4.08
N ILE A 265 21.88 -17.68 5.12
CA ILE A 265 21.70 -17.20 6.49
C ILE A 265 22.62 -18.00 7.43
N PHE A 266 23.57 -17.32 8.06
CA PHE A 266 24.46 -17.93 9.05
C PHE A 266 24.08 -17.48 10.47
N VAL A 267 23.85 -18.42 11.38
CA VAL A 267 23.40 -18.18 12.76
C VAL A 267 24.46 -18.66 13.76
N GLY A 268 25.19 -17.73 14.35
CA GLY A 268 26.27 -18.01 15.30
C GLY A 268 25.93 -17.83 16.79
N GLY A 269 24.68 -17.47 17.12
CA GLY A 269 24.23 -17.19 18.49
C GLY A 269 22.85 -17.79 18.82
N PRO A 270 22.39 -17.65 20.06
CA PRO A 270 21.24 -18.42 20.55
C PRO A 270 19.89 -17.70 20.44
N ASP A 271 18.82 -18.44 20.67
CA ASP A 271 17.47 -17.92 20.89
C ASP A 271 16.92 -17.05 19.73
N ASN A 272 17.38 -17.25 18.49
CA ASN A 272 16.89 -16.51 17.33
C ASN A 272 15.69 -17.22 16.67
N THR A 273 14.80 -16.44 16.08
CA THR A 273 13.67 -16.93 15.26
C THR A 273 13.95 -16.64 13.80
N ILE A 274 13.89 -17.68 12.96
CA ILE A 274 14.10 -17.60 11.52
C ILE A 274 12.84 -18.15 10.85
N ARG A 275 12.03 -17.30 10.21
CA ARG A 275 10.73 -17.74 9.69
C ARG A 275 10.32 -17.11 8.37
N ASP A 276 9.53 -17.82 7.57
CA ASP A 276 8.96 -17.29 6.33
C ASP A 276 10.01 -16.76 5.33
N ASN A 277 11.28 -17.20 5.42
CA ASN A 277 12.33 -16.75 4.50
C ASN A 277 12.39 -17.64 3.27
N VAL A 278 12.75 -17.04 2.13
CA VAL A 278 13.12 -17.76 0.91
C VAL A 278 14.64 -17.68 0.77
N VAL A 279 15.32 -18.81 0.88
CA VAL A 279 16.78 -18.90 0.86
C VAL A 279 17.23 -19.90 -0.21
N ASN A 280 17.80 -19.41 -1.32
CA ASN A 280 18.05 -20.30 -2.45
C ASN A 280 19.29 -19.98 -3.27
N ASN A 281 19.79 -20.99 -3.98
CA ASN A 281 20.86 -20.84 -4.96
C ASN A 281 22.14 -20.17 -4.40
N ASN A 282 22.40 -20.27 -3.09
CA ASN A 282 23.64 -19.77 -2.52
C ASN A 282 24.81 -20.69 -2.93
N ILE A 283 25.98 -20.10 -3.13
CA ILE A 283 27.11 -20.66 -3.86
C ILE A 283 28.23 -20.94 -2.87
N ALA A 284 28.79 -22.14 -2.86
CA ALA A 284 29.90 -22.47 -1.99
C ALA A 284 31.14 -21.63 -2.32
N GLY A 285 31.92 -21.30 -1.30
CA GLY A 285 33.13 -20.51 -1.40
C GLY A 285 32.89 -19.01 -1.23
N PHE A 286 33.78 -18.22 -1.83
CA PHE A 286 33.93 -16.80 -1.49
C PHE A 286 34.40 -15.98 -2.68
N LYS A 287 34.00 -14.71 -2.76
CA LYS A 287 34.65 -13.73 -3.65
C LYS A 287 35.99 -13.23 -3.11
N ILE A 288 36.32 -13.50 -1.83
CA ILE A 288 37.48 -12.88 -1.16
C ILE A 288 38.54 -13.84 -0.62
N SER A 289 38.22 -14.83 0.24
CA SER A 289 39.22 -15.75 0.82
C SER A 289 38.57 -16.94 1.59
N PRO A 290 39.18 -18.14 1.57
CA PRO A 290 38.56 -19.39 2.04
C PRO A 290 38.65 -19.74 3.55
N GLU A 291 39.04 -18.82 4.43
CA GLU A 291 39.32 -19.16 5.85
C GLU A 291 38.12 -19.07 6.81
N ASP A 292 36.88 -18.93 6.32
CA ASP A 292 35.70 -18.72 7.17
C ASP A 292 34.71 -19.90 7.17
N LYS A 293 33.95 -20.06 8.26
CA LYS A 293 32.89 -21.07 8.43
C LYS A 293 31.54 -20.61 7.83
N VAL A 294 31.59 -19.73 6.83
CA VAL A 294 30.38 -19.18 6.19
C VAL A 294 30.45 -19.48 4.69
N GLY A 295 31.10 -20.58 4.35
CA GLY A 295 31.72 -20.79 3.03
C GLY A 295 31.29 -22.07 2.35
N ASP A 296 30.46 -22.82 3.04
CA ASP A 296 29.87 -24.10 2.73
C ASP A 296 28.91 -23.94 1.55
N GLY A 297 28.28 -22.76 1.49
CA GLY A 297 27.23 -22.48 0.52
C GLY A 297 25.88 -22.97 1.01
N ASP A 298 25.71 -23.10 2.33
CA ASP A 298 24.50 -23.63 2.93
C ASP A 298 23.35 -22.62 2.78
N GLY A 299 22.10 -23.11 2.84
CA GLY A 299 20.95 -22.23 2.87
C GLY A 299 20.87 -21.50 4.22
N ILE A 300 20.56 -22.25 5.27
CA ILE A 300 20.59 -21.80 6.66
C ILE A 300 21.60 -22.67 7.41
N ASP A 301 22.68 -22.06 7.90
CA ASP A 301 23.71 -22.72 8.71
C ASP A 301 23.71 -22.20 10.16
N MET A 302 23.82 -23.12 11.11
CA MET A 302 24.10 -22.84 12.52
C MET A 302 25.51 -23.28 12.94
N GLY A 303 26.55 -22.82 12.24
CA GLY A 303 27.92 -23.35 12.33
C GLY A 303 28.77 -23.05 13.58
N ARG A 304 28.18 -22.76 14.76
CA ARG A 304 28.95 -22.46 15.99
C ARG A 304 28.54 -23.24 17.25
N SER A 305 29.44 -24.17 17.61
CA SER A 305 29.32 -25.12 18.73
C SER A 305 29.16 -24.54 20.13
N ASP A 306 29.56 -23.29 20.34
CA ASP A 306 29.59 -22.61 21.64
C ASP A 306 28.48 -21.55 21.79
N GLY A 307 27.56 -21.42 20.81
CA GLY A 307 26.63 -20.29 20.77
C GLY A 307 25.27 -20.52 20.11
N SER A 308 25.11 -21.42 19.13
CA SER A 308 23.89 -21.51 18.32
C SER A 308 22.85 -22.48 18.87
N TYR A 309 22.37 -22.23 20.09
CA TYR A 309 21.35 -23.08 20.77
C TYR A 309 19.99 -22.39 20.87
N ASN A 310 18.92 -23.18 20.98
CA ASN A 310 17.51 -22.75 21.09
C ASN A 310 17.03 -21.84 19.94
N ASN A 311 17.56 -22.03 18.74
CA ASN A 311 17.04 -21.30 17.59
C ASN A 311 15.76 -21.95 17.07
N GLU A 312 14.89 -21.17 16.46
CA GLU A 312 13.60 -21.64 15.98
C GLU A 312 13.48 -21.37 14.48
N LEU A 313 13.11 -22.39 13.69
CA LEU A 313 12.93 -22.28 12.25
C LEU A 313 11.49 -22.62 11.88
N TYR A 314 10.75 -21.72 11.23
CA TYR A 314 9.38 -22.01 10.81
C TYR A 314 9.06 -21.52 9.40
N TYR A 315 8.37 -22.31 8.59
CA TYR A 315 7.88 -21.88 7.26
C TYR A 315 8.97 -21.33 6.33
N ASN A 316 10.24 -21.72 6.50
CA ASN A 316 11.29 -21.30 5.58
C ASN A 316 11.28 -22.19 4.33
N THR A 317 11.52 -21.58 3.18
CA THR A 317 11.81 -22.27 1.92
C THR A 317 13.29 -22.18 1.63
N VAL A 318 14.03 -23.26 1.82
CA VAL A 318 15.49 -23.29 1.74
C VAL A 318 15.92 -24.32 0.72
N CYS A 319 16.20 -23.91 -0.52
CA CYS A 319 16.35 -24.84 -1.64
C CYS A 319 17.46 -24.47 -2.62
N GLY A 320 18.08 -25.50 -3.22
CA GLY A 320 18.98 -25.34 -4.37
C GLY A 320 20.29 -24.65 -4.00
N ASN A 321 20.68 -24.68 -2.73
CA ASN A 321 21.95 -24.17 -2.26
C ASN A 321 23.06 -25.19 -2.59
N GLU A 322 24.28 -24.72 -2.87
CA GLU A 322 25.39 -25.62 -3.22
C GLU A 322 25.86 -26.48 -2.03
N GLY A 323 25.72 -25.95 -0.82
CA GLY A 323 25.91 -26.65 0.44
C GLY A 323 24.65 -27.41 0.89
N THR A 324 24.54 -27.68 2.19
CA THR A 324 23.33 -28.22 2.81
C THR A 324 22.26 -27.14 2.88
N ASP A 325 21.01 -27.46 2.55
CA ASP A 325 19.92 -26.48 2.68
C ASP A 325 19.76 -26.02 4.14
N ILE A 326 19.67 -26.95 5.10
CA ILE A 326 19.66 -26.60 6.53
C ILE A 326 20.69 -27.42 7.31
N ASP A 327 21.74 -26.76 7.81
CA ASP A 327 22.69 -27.35 8.76
C ASP A 327 22.49 -26.75 10.16
N THR A 328 22.38 -27.63 11.16
CA THR A 328 22.26 -27.24 12.56
C THR A 328 23.33 -27.86 13.44
N TYR A 329 23.61 -27.22 14.58
CA TYR A 329 24.64 -27.70 15.49
C TYR A 329 24.19 -28.89 16.34
N GLY A 330 24.31 -30.11 15.81
CA GLY A 330 24.34 -31.39 16.55
C GLY A 330 23.15 -31.72 17.48
N SER A 331 23.09 -32.97 17.95
CA SER A 331 22.05 -33.40 18.89
C SER A 331 22.21 -32.71 20.26
N GLY A 332 21.28 -31.81 20.62
CA GLY A 332 21.23 -31.15 21.94
C GLY A 332 21.34 -29.62 21.93
N SER A 333 21.32 -28.98 20.75
CA SER A 333 21.24 -27.52 20.62
C SER A 333 19.91 -26.94 21.12
N GLY A 334 18.84 -27.73 21.19
CA GLY A 334 17.50 -27.19 21.45
C GLY A 334 16.89 -26.44 20.28
N THR A 335 17.54 -26.46 19.10
CA THR A 335 16.97 -25.91 17.87
C THR A 335 15.71 -26.69 17.50
N THR A 336 14.65 -25.97 17.12
CA THR A 336 13.37 -26.57 16.71
C THR A 336 12.97 -26.12 15.32
N GLY A 337 12.29 -27.00 14.60
CA GLY A 337 11.69 -26.74 13.29
C GLY A 337 10.18 -26.99 13.30
N ASP A 338 9.42 -26.16 12.58
CA ASP A 338 8.07 -26.52 12.12
C ASP A 338 7.78 -26.01 10.69
N ASN A 339 7.25 -26.88 9.82
CA ASN A 339 6.83 -26.58 8.45
C ASN A 339 7.90 -25.98 7.52
N ASN A 340 9.15 -26.45 7.58
CA ASN A 340 10.23 -25.97 6.70
C ASN A 340 10.30 -26.81 5.40
N THR A 341 10.84 -26.20 4.33
CA THR A 341 11.07 -26.84 3.03
C THR A 341 12.57 -26.91 2.71
N CYS A 342 13.14 -28.10 2.57
CA CYS A 342 14.55 -28.35 2.23
C CYS A 342 14.77 -29.78 1.68
N ASP A 343 15.77 -30.05 0.82
CA ASP A 343 16.11 -31.42 0.38
C ASP A 343 17.37 -32.00 1.02
N THR A 344 18.21 -31.17 1.62
CA THR A 344 19.46 -31.56 2.26
C THR A 344 19.54 -30.97 3.65
N THR A 345 19.79 -31.82 4.66
CA THR A 345 19.88 -31.38 6.05
C THR A 345 20.99 -32.07 6.81
N GLU A 346 21.58 -31.35 7.76
CA GLU A 346 22.52 -31.90 8.74
C GLU A 346 22.07 -31.56 10.17
N ASN A 347 21.97 -32.60 11.01
CA ASN A 347 21.53 -32.55 12.42
C ASN A 347 20.18 -31.87 12.72
N TYR A 348 19.36 -31.63 11.70
CA TYR A 348 18.10 -30.91 11.80
C TYR A 348 16.89 -31.85 11.84
N ASP A 349 15.97 -31.57 12.76
CA ASP A 349 14.69 -32.26 12.86
C ASP A 349 13.55 -31.21 12.81
N ASP A 350 12.58 -31.41 11.91
CA ASP A 350 11.40 -30.58 11.70
C ASP A 350 10.15 -31.33 12.20
N GLU A 351 9.39 -30.74 13.14
CA GLU A 351 8.26 -31.39 13.82
C GLU A 351 8.57 -32.79 14.42
N GLY A 352 9.83 -33.05 14.78
CA GLY A 352 10.28 -34.34 15.30
C GLY A 352 10.49 -35.42 14.23
N ALA A 353 10.41 -35.07 12.95
CA ALA A 353 10.91 -35.86 11.83
C ALA A 353 12.33 -35.40 11.45
N THR A 354 13.18 -36.33 11.02
CA THR A 354 14.54 -35.97 10.55
C THR A 354 14.49 -35.31 9.19
N GLY A 355 15.15 -34.16 9.07
CA GLY A 355 15.08 -33.29 7.89
C GLY A 355 13.86 -32.37 7.89
N CYS A 356 13.58 -31.70 6.77
CA CYS A 356 12.41 -30.84 6.60
C CYS A 356 11.10 -31.62 6.38
N THR A 357 9.99 -31.00 6.78
CA THR A 357 8.62 -31.47 6.51
C THR A 357 8.34 -31.53 5.01
N TYR A 358 8.82 -30.53 4.26
CA TYR A 358 8.66 -30.45 2.81
C TYR A 358 10.02 -30.57 2.11
N THR A 359 10.07 -31.22 0.94
CA THR A 359 11.32 -31.46 0.20
C THR A 359 11.57 -30.42 -0.89
N CYS A 360 12.83 -30.02 -1.10
CA CYS A 360 13.22 -29.32 -2.33
C CYS A 360 13.31 -30.29 -3.51
N GLY A 361 13.04 -29.78 -4.70
CA GLY A 361 12.85 -30.58 -5.90
C GLY A 361 11.72 -30.00 -6.74
N PRO A 362 11.71 -30.26 -8.06
CA PRO A 362 11.07 -29.38 -9.03
C PRO A 362 9.55 -29.51 -8.98
N GLY A 363 8.94 -28.79 -8.05
CA GLY A 363 7.55 -28.42 -8.12
C GLY A 363 7.41 -27.41 -9.24
N VAL A 364 6.69 -27.81 -10.28
CA VAL A 364 6.07 -26.92 -11.26
C VAL A 364 5.81 -25.54 -10.66
N ILE A 365 6.49 -24.48 -11.07
CA ILE A 365 6.26 -23.15 -10.46
C ILE A 365 5.02 -22.57 -11.12
N ALA A 366 3.95 -22.38 -10.36
CA ALA A 366 2.69 -21.84 -10.83
C ALA A 366 2.86 -20.37 -11.23
N ASP A 367 2.55 -20.03 -12.47
CA ASP A 367 2.34 -18.65 -12.90
C ASP A 367 1.29 -18.62 -14.00
N PHE A 368 0.60 -17.50 -14.14
CA PHE A 368 -0.36 -17.33 -15.21
C PHE A 368 -0.56 -15.87 -15.63
N SER A 369 -1.17 -15.69 -16.79
CA SER A 369 -1.68 -14.40 -17.27
C SER A 369 -3.15 -14.55 -17.65
N ALA A 370 -3.88 -13.44 -17.74
CA ALA A 370 -5.28 -13.45 -18.20
C ALA A 370 -5.55 -12.21 -19.04
N GLU A 371 -6.44 -12.32 -20.02
CA GLU A 371 -6.88 -11.18 -20.85
C GLU A 371 -8.34 -11.40 -21.31
N PRO A 372 -9.22 -10.40 -21.18
CA PRO A 372 -9.06 -9.16 -20.41
C PRO A 372 -9.13 -9.38 -18.89
N THR A 373 -8.46 -8.54 -18.10
CA THR A 373 -8.53 -8.58 -16.62
C THR A 373 -9.65 -7.74 -16.03
N LYS A 374 -10.36 -6.96 -16.86
CA LYS A 374 -11.46 -6.12 -16.42
C LYS A 374 -12.48 -5.87 -17.53
N GLY A 375 -13.75 -5.70 -17.18
CA GLY A 375 -14.79 -5.37 -18.16
C GLY A 375 -16.23 -5.53 -17.66
N THR A 376 -17.17 -5.35 -18.58
CA THR A 376 -18.60 -5.47 -18.34
C THR A 376 -19.05 -6.94 -18.29
N SER A 377 -20.00 -7.28 -17.42
CA SER A 377 -20.60 -8.59 -17.28
C SER A 377 -21.59 -8.90 -18.42
N PRO A 378 -21.55 -10.10 -19.04
CA PRO A 378 -20.60 -11.18 -18.79
C PRO A 378 -19.21 -10.88 -19.36
N LEU A 379 -18.18 -11.05 -18.54
CA LEU A 379 -16.79 -10.88 -18.97
C LEU A 379 -16.19 -12.24 -19.29
N GLU A 380 -15.95 -12.50 -20.57
CA GLU A 380 -15.21 -13.68 -21.02
C GLU A 380 -13.70 -13.42 -20.91
N VAL A 381 -13.00 -14.22 -20.11
CA VAL A 381 -11.58 -14.09 -19.81
C VAL A 381 -10.84 -15.33 -20.28
N THR A 382 -9.79 -15.13 -21.07
CA THR A 382 -8.86 -16.21 -21.44
C THR A 382 -7.70 -16.23 -20.45
N PHE A 383 -7.49 -17.39 -19.81
CA PHE A 383 -6.35 -17.63 -18.94
C PHE A 383 -5.26 -18.37 -19.70
N ILE A 384 -4.02 -17.93 -19.51
CA ILE A 384 -2.84 -18.50 -20.13
C ILE A 384 -1.87 -18.94 -19.03
N ASP A 385 -1.59 -20.23 -18.98
CA ASP A 385 -0.56 -20.82 -18.14
C ASP A 385 0.82 -20.25 -18.50
N ARG A 386 1.53 -19.73 -17.49
CA ARG A 386 2.91 -19.22 -17.55
C ARG A 386 3.83 -19.99 -16.61
N SER A 387 3.34 -21.10 -16.07
CA SER A 387 4.07 -21.91 -15.11
C SER A 387 5.40 -22.36 -15.71
N LYS A 388 6.44 -22.36 -14.87
CA LYS A 388 7.78 -22.77 -15.29
C LYS A 388 8.00 -24.23 -14.89
N PRO A 389 7.99 -25.16 -15.85
CA PRO A 389 8.30 -26.55 -15.55
C PRO A 389 9.81 -26.75 -15.40
N GLU A 390 10.21 -27.39 -14.31
CA GLU A 390 11.44 -28.19 -14.24
C GLU A 390 11.11 -29.70 -14.23
N GLY A 391 9.97 -30.05 -14.84
CA GLY A 391 9.41 -31.40 -15.05
C GLY A 391 8.11 -31.35 -15.85
N ASP A 392 7.51 -32.49 -16.23
CA ASP A 392 6.21 -32.47 -16.92
C ASP A 392 5.10 -31.96 -15.97
N ILE A 393 4.37 -30.91 -16.35
CA ILE A 393 3.12 -30.55 -15.69
C ILE A 393 2.09 -31.62 -16.09
N THR A 394 1.58 -32.32 -15.08
CA THR A 394 0.61 -33.42 -15.25
C THR A 394 -0.83 -32.99 -14.94
N GLY A 395 -1.02 -31.84 -14.28
CA GLY A 395 -2.34 -31.30 -13.97
C GLY A 395 -2.33 -29.78 -13.73
N TRP A 396 -3.47 -29.18 -14.02
CA TRP A 396 -3.81 -27.80 -13.67
C TRP A 396 -5.11 -27.86 -12.87
N LEU A 397 -5.25 -27.00 -11.87
CA LEU A 397 -6.49 -26.73 -11.18
C LEU A 397 -6.61 -25.22 -11.01
N TRP A 398 -7.54 -24.65 -11.76
CA TRP A 398 -7.92 -23.25 -11.64
C TRP A 398 -9.06 -23.11 -10.63
N ASP A 399 -8.94 -22.15 -9.73
CA ASP A 399 -10.05 -21.57 -8.99
C ASP A 399 -10.25 -20.14 -9.47
N PHE A 400 -11.41 -19.86 -10.06
CA PHE A 400 -11.71 -18.55 -10.64
C PHE A 400 -12.17 -17.53 -9.60
N GLY A 401 -12.35 -17.93 -8.32
CA GLY A 401 -12.79 -17.07 -7.23
C GLY A 401 -14.28 -16.79 -7.20
N ASP A 402 -15.06 -17.36 -8.12
CA ASP A 402 -16.52 -17.25 -8.20
C ASP A 402 -17.26 -18.56 -7.84
N GLY A 403 -16.51 -19.53 -7.32
CA GLY A 403 -16.98 -20.88 -6.99
C GLY A 403 -16.88 -21.89 -8.16
N ASN A 404 -16.45 -21.46 -9.36
CA ASN A 404 -16.16 -22.36 -10.47
C ASN A 404 -14.67 -22.69 -10.55
N THR A 405 -14.37 -23.86 -11.12
CA THR A 405 -13.00 -24.35 -11.31
C THR A 405 -12.80 -24.93 -12.72
N SER A 406 -11.55 -25.10 -13.14
CA SER A 406 -11.20 -25.79 -14.38
C SER A 406 -9.91 -26.61 -14.23
N ASN A 407 -9.76 -27.67 -15.02
CA ASN A 407 -8.51 -28.43 -15.12
C ASN A 407 -7.80 -28.29 -16.49
N GLU A 408 -8.30 -27.40 -17.35
CA GLU A 408 -7.66 -27.12 -18.63
C GLU A 408 -6.38 -26.31 -18.41
N GLN A 409 -5.37 -26.50 -19.26
CA GLN A 409 -4.14 -25.70 -19.17
C GLN A 409 -4.40 -24.21 -19.42
N ASN A 410 -5.22 -23.87 -20.42
CA ASN A 410 -5.52 -22.49 -20.79
C ASN A 410 -7.05 -22.31 -20.94
N PRO A 411 -7.79 -22.25 -19.82
CA PRO A 411 -9.25 -22.19 -19.87
C PRO A 411 -9.74 -20.82 -20.32
N VAL A 412 -10.96 -20.81 -20.87
CA VAL A 412 -11.77 -19.61 -21.03
C VAL A 412 -12.89 -19.66 -19.99
N HIS A 413 -13.04 -18.61 -19.20
CA HIS A 413 -14.06 -18.53 -18.15
C HIS A 413 -14.88 -17.25 -18.28
N ALA A 414 -16.19 -17.36 -18.07
CA ALA A 414 -17.12 -16.23 -18.15
C ALA A 414 -17.58 -15.82 -16.75
N TYR A 415 -17.26 -14.59 -16.36
CA TYR A 415 -17.65 -14.03 -15.08
C TYR A 415 -18.97 -13.27 -15.16
N TYR A 416 -19.86 -13.59 -14.22
CA TYR A 416 -21.17 -12.96 -14.09
C TYR A 416 -21.26 -12.20 -12.77
N THR A 417 -21.82 -10.99 -12.81
CA THR A 417 -22.15 -10.26 -11.59
C THR A 417 -23.54 -9.65 -11.64
N THR A 418 -24.19 -9.64 -10.47
CA THR A 418 -25.43 -8.87 -10.22
C THR A 418 -25.16 -7.62 -9.37
N GLU A 419 -23.96 -7.51 -8.81
CA GLU A 419 -23.48 -6.38 -8.03
C GLU A 419 -22.89 -5.31 -8.95
N PRO A 420 -22.89 -4.02 -8.57
CA PRO A 420 -22.26 -2.96 -9.36
C PRO A 420 -20.82 -3.30 -9.78
N TYR A 421 -20.06 -3.87 -8.85
CA TYR A 421 -18.69 -4.33 -9.06
C TYR A 421 -18.46 -5.66 -8.36
N SER A 422 -17.67 -6.53 -8.97
CA SER A 422 -17.18 -7.78 -8.38
C SER A 422 -15.70 -7.96 -8.72
N TYR A 423 -14.96 -8.44 -7.73
CA TYR A 423 -13.52 -8.64 -7.80
C TYR A 423 -13.26 -10.10 -7.46
N TYR A 424 -12.50 -10.78 -8.32
CA TYR A 424 -12.24 -12.20 -8.18
C TYR A 424 -10.75 -12.44 -8.01
N ASN A 425 -10.42 -13.18 -6.96
CA ASN A 425 -9.10 -13.75 -6.76
C ASN A 425 -9.01 -14.99 -7.66
N VAL A 426 -7.95 -15.11 -8.44
CA VAL A 426 -7.76 -16.28 -9.28
C VAL A 426 -6.56 -17.05 -8.78
N SER A 427 -6.73 -18.35 -8.58
CA SER A 427 -5.67 -19.26 -8.19
C SER A 427 -5.43 -20.28 -9.30
N LEU A 428 -4.16 -20.55 -9.57
CA LEU A 428 -3.74 -21.68 -10.38
C LEU A 428 -2.88 -22.59 -9.50
N THR A 429 -3.32 -23.82 -9.31
CA THR A 429 -2.50 -24.91 -8.80
C THR A 429 -2.01 -25.74 -9.98
N VAL A 430 -0.70 -25.93 -10.10
CA VAL A 430 -0.10 -26.86 -11.05
C VAL A 430 0.42 -28.09 -10.30
N THR A 431 0.28 -29.27 -10.91
CA THR A 431 0.78 -30.54 -10.38
C THR A 431 1.80 -31.14 -11.35
N GLY A 432 3.02 -31.36 -10.88
CA GLY A 432 4.10 -32.00 -11.61
C GLY A 432 4.16 -33.51 -11.37
N SER A 433 5.10 -34.18 -12.03
CA SER A 433 5.41 -35.59 -11.78
C SER A 433 5.89 -35.81 -10.34
N GLY A 434 5.42 -36.88 -9.68
CA GLY A 434 5.88 -37.25 -8.33
C GLY A 434 5.16 -36.54 -7.18
N GLU A 435 3.91 -36.12 -7.38
CA GLU A 435 3.06 -35.41 -6.39
C GLU A 435 3.51 -33.98 -6.03
N ALA A 436 4.51 -33.43 -6.73
CA ALA A 436 4.91 -32.04 -6.55
C ALA A 436 3.81 -31.08 -7.04
N SER A 437 3.48 -30.05 -6.28
CA SER A 437 2.50 -29.03 -6.68
C SER A 437 2.88 -27.64 -6.20
N ASP A 438 2.53 -26.62 -6.96
CA ASP A 438 2.62 -25.22 -6.55
C ASP A 438 1.31 -24.51 -6.81
N THR A 439 1.02 -23.47 -6.04
CA THR A 439 -0.18 -22.65 -6.19
C THR A 439 0.18 -21.18 -6.15
N VAL A 440 -0.22 -20.45 -7.19
CA VAL A 440 -0.15 -18.99 -7.22
C VAL A 440 -1.57 -18.43 -7.18
N THR A 441 -1.78 -17.40 -6.35
CA THR A 441 -3.05 -16.66 -6.28
C THR A 441 -2.81 -15.19 -6.62
N LYS A 442 -3.59 -14.66 -7.57
CA LYS A 442 -3.63 -13.23 -7.91
C LYS A 442 -4.91 -12.62 -7.35
N THR A 443 -4.77 -11.79 -6.32
CA THR A 443 -5.87 -11.14 -5.60
C THR A 443 -6.49 -10.00 -6.42
N ASP A 444 -7.82 -9.86 -6.40
CA ASP A 444 -8.59 -8.85 -7.15
C ASP A 444 -8.19 -8.77 -8.65
N TYR A 445 -7.77 -9.91 -9.21
CA TYR A 445 -7.12 -9.98 -10.52
C TYR A 445 -8.10 -9.79 -11.67
N ILE A 446 -9.32 -10.32 -11.54
CA ILE A 446 -10.41 -10.07 -12.48
C ILE A 446 -11.44 -9.13 -11.87
N LYS A 447 -11.76 -8.05 -12.60
CA LYS A 447 -12.68 -6.99 -12.14
C LYS A 447 -13.86 -6.86 -13.08
N VAL A 448 -15.05 -7.20 -12.62
CA VAL A 448 -16.26 -7.24 -13.45
C VAL A 448 -17.28 -6.28 -12.91
N TRP A 449 -17.89 -5.50 -13.78
CA TRP A 449 -19.00 -4.62 -13.42
C TRP A 449 -20.21 -4.93 -14.29
N ARG A 450 -21.39 -4.60 -13.80
CA ARG A 450 -22.62 -4.65 -14.59
C ARG A 450 -22.69 -3.42 -15.50
N GLU A 451 -23.36 -3.57 -16.63
CA GLU A 451 -23.44 -2.54 -17.68
C GLU A 451 -24.04 -1.22 -17.18
N ASP A 452 -24.94 -1.28 -16.21
CA ASP A 452 -25.60 -0.14 -15.58
C ASP A 452 -24.98 0.29 -14.24
N ALA A 453 -23.78 -0.19 -13.91
CA ALA A 453 -23.04 0.32 -12.76
C ALA A 453 -22.55 1.76 -13.03
N ALA A 454 -22.75 2.66 -12.07
CA ALA A 454 -22.07 3.96 -12.11
C ALA A 454 -20.55 3.71 -12.10
N PRO A 455 -19.76 4.44 -12.91
CA PRO A 455 -18.31 4.30 -12.91
C PRO A 455 -17.73 4.64 -11.54
N ASN A 456 -16.54 4.13 -11.23
CA ASN A 456 -15.79 4.46 -10.03
C ASN A 456 -14.58 5.31 -10.44
N ALA A 457 -14.59 6.57 -10.02
CA ALA A 457 -13.56 7.54 -10.38
C ALA A 457 -12.25 7.22 -9.65
N ASP A 458 -11.13 7.19 -10.37
CA ASP A 458 -9.79 7.17 -9.77
C ASP A 458 -8.78 7.74 -10.76
N PHE A 459 -7.70 8.34 -10.27
CA PHE A 459 -6.60 8.85 -11.08
C PHE A 459 -5.32 9.03 -10.28
N ILE A 460 -4.20 9.09 -10.99
CA ILE A 460 -2.90 9.52 -10.44
C ILE A 460 -2.42 10.78 -11.17
N CYS A 461 -1.60 11.58 -10.50
CA CYS A 461 -0.91 12.73 -11.07
C CYS A 461 0.61 12.49 -11.02
N SER A 462 1.34 12.87 -12.08
CA SER A 462 2.80 12.75 -12.13
C SER A 462 3.46 13.76 -11.19
N LYS A 463 4.74 13.54 -10.85
CA LYS A 463 5.55 14.50 -10.09
C LYS A 463 5.51 15.87 -10.75
N GLY A 464 4.84 16.82 -10.11
CA GLY A 464 4.91 18.24 -10.48
C GLY A 464 6.29 18.76 -10.11
N VAL A 465 7.16 18.94 -11.11
CA VAL A 465 8.44 19.62 -10.91
C VAL A 465 8.14 21.12 -10.83
N GLY A 466 8.76 21.82 -9.87
CA GLY A 466 8.56 23.25 -9.56
C GLY A 466 8.94 24.24 -10.67
N ASP A 467 8.86 23.83 -11.93
CA ASP A 467 8.90 24.70 -13.10
C ASP A 467 7.47 24.89 -13.63
N PRO A 468 6.90 26.12 -13.58
CA PRO A 468 5.58 26.44 -14.16
C PRO A 468 5.45 26.10 -15.66
N SER A 469 6.56 25.83 -16.36
CA SER A 469 6.58 25.43 -17.76
C SER A 469 6.53 23.92 -18.01
N VAL A 470 6.58 23.08 -16.96
CA VAL A 470 6.45 21.62 -17.06
C VAL A 470 5.00 21.20 -16.76
N PRO A 471 4.26 20.63 -17.73
CA PRO A 471 2.91 20.13 -17.48
C PRO A 471 2.90 18.93 -16.52
N VAL A 472 1.91 18.90 -15.63
CA VAL A 472 1.57 17.73 -14.81
C VAL A 472 0.74 16.78 -15.65
N GLN A 473 1.15 15.52 -15.74
CA GLN A 473 0.40 14.45 -16.38
C GLN A 473 -0.60 13.84 -15.40
N PHE A 474 -1.84 13.67 -15.83
CA PHE A 474 -2.86 12.93 -15.09
C PHE A 474 -3.15 11.63 -15.82
N THR A 475 -3.20 10.52 -15.07
CA THR A 475 -3.53 9.19 -15.62
C THR A 475 -4.77 8.65 -14.94
N ASP A 476 -5.82 8.44 -15.72
CA ASP A 476 -7.07 7.82 -15.30
C ASP A 476 -6.85 6.38 -14.83
N LYS A 477 -7.47 6.04 -13.70
CA LYS A 477 -7.51 4.71 -13.09
C LYS A 477 -8.94 4.24 -12.83
N SER A 478 -9.93 4.99 -13.33
CA SER A 478 -11.34 4.70 -13.13
C SER A 478 -11.74 3.29 -13.59
N LEU A 479 -12.75 2.72 -12.92
CA LEU A 479 -13.35 1.43 -13.25
C LEU A 479 -14.80 1.62 -13.71
N GLY A 480 -15.32 0.68 -14.51
CA GLY A 480 -16.65 0.79 -15.10
C GLY A 480 -16.65 1.37 -16.51
N GLU A 481 -17.84 1.49 -17.10
CA GLU A 481 -18.04 2.10 -18.42
C GLU A 481 -18.04 3.63 -18.30
N VAL A 482 -16.88 4.24 -18.54
CA VAL A 482 -16.73 5.70 -18.56
C VAL A 482 -16.98 6.26 -19.95
N THR A 483 -17.97 7.16 -20.04
CA THR A 483 -18.37 7.86 -21.26
C THR A 483 -17.85 9.29 -21.34
N SER A 484 -17.53 9.92 -20.20
CA SER A 484 -16.88 11.23 -20.15
C SER A 484 -16.06 11.43 -18.88
N TRP A 485 -15.01 12.25 -19.01
CA TRP A 485 -14.16 12.70 -17.92
C TRP A 485 -14.31 14.21 -17.76
N LEU A 486 -14.19 14.69 -16.53
CA LEU A 486 -14.05 16.10 -16.19
C LEU A 486 -13.06 16.23 -15.05
N TYR A 487 -11.85 16.67 -15.39
CA TYR A 487 -10.85 17.11 -14.43
C TYR A 487 -11.11 18.57 -14.06
N GLU A 488 -11.10 18.85 -12.76
CA GLU A 488 -11.06 20.19 -12.19
C GLU A 488 -9.72 20.32 -11.45
N PHE A 489 -8.83 21.18 -11.94
CA PHE A 489 -7.43 21.22 -11.49
C PHE A 489 -7.20 22.08 -10.24
N GLY A 490 -8.23 22.74 -9.72
CA GLY A 490 -8.12 23.56 -8.51
C GLY A 490 -7.51 24.95 -8.72
N ASP A 491 -7.04 25.28 -9.93
CA ASP A 491 -6.58 26.64 -10.34
C ASP A 491 -7.63 27.39 -11.19
N GLY A 492 -8.83 26.81 -11.33
CA GLY A 492 -9.89 27.29 -12.23
C GLY A 492 -9.83 26.66 -13.63
N GLY A 493 -8.78 25.92 -13.97
CA GLY A 493 -8.68 25.11 -15.17
C GLY A 493 -9.51 23.84 -15.10
N THR A 494 -10.01 23.39 -16.25
CA THR A 494 -10.72 22.11 -16.41
C THR A 494 -10.30 21.41 -17.69
N ASN A 495 -10.43 20.09 -17.74
CA ASN A 495 -10.17 19.30 -18.94
C ASN A 495 -11.06 18.06 -19.01
N SER A 496 -11.53 17.70 -20.21
CA SER A 496 -12.40 16.54 -20.44
C SER A 496 -11.75 15.37 -21.17
N THR A 497 -10.44 15.43 -21.42
CA THR A 497 -9.69 14.28 -21.95
C THR A 497 -9.39 13.28 -20.83
N GLN A 498 -9.33 11.98 -21.15
CA GLN A 498 -9.09 10.92 -20.17
C GLN A 498 -7.75 11.05 -19.42
N ASN A 499 -6.66 11.35 -20.11
CA ASN A 499 -5.33 11.49 -19.51
C ASN A 499 -4.76 12.87 -19.86
N PRO A 500 -5.24 13.96 -19.23
CA PRO A 500 -4.83 15.30 -19.58
C PRO A 500 -3.43 15.64 -19.08
N GLU A 501 -2.81 16.60 -19.76
CA GLU A 501 -1.72 17.41 -19.23
C GLU A 501 -2.27 18.75 -18.75
N HIS A 502 -1.72 19.31 -17.67
CA HIS A 502 -2.05 20.67 -17.23
C HIS A 502 -0.83 21.44 -16.72
N CYS A 503 -0.65 22.66 -17.21
CA CYS A 503 0.36 23.60 -16.74
C CYS A 503 -0.25 24.54 -15.70
N TYR A 504 0.38 24.65 -14.54
CA TYR A 504 0.02 25.63 -13.53
C TYR A 504 1.00 26.80 -13.62
N TYR A 505 0.48 28.01 -13.85
CA TYR A 505 1.32 29.22 -14.03
C TYR A 505 1.47 30.04 -12.76
N ALA A 506 0.54 29.87 -11.82
CA ALA A 506 0.60 30.50 -10.51
C ALA A 506 1.24 29.56 -9.50
N GLU A 507 1.92 30.13 -8.52
CA GLU A 507 2.42 29.35 -7.41
C GLU A 507 1.25 28.94 -6.50
N GLY A 508 1.26 27.71 -6.00
CA GLY A 508 0.18 27.20 -5.16
C GLY A 508 0.16 25.68 -5.07
N VAL A 509 -0.63 25.17 -4.12
CA VAL A 509 -0.96 23.75 -3.97
C VAL A 509 -2.37 23.52 -4.49
N TYR A 510 -2.53 22.53 -5.36
CA TYR A 510 -3.74 22.33 -6.12
C TYR A 510 -4.43 21.02 -5.73
N THR A 511 -5.69 21.14 -5.31
CA THR A 511 -6.60 20.00 -5.13
C THR A 511 -7.23 19.70 -6.48
N VAL A 512 -7.04 18.46 -6.94
CA VAL A 512 -7.55 18.03 -8.25
C VAL A 512 -8.69 17.06 -8.02
N SER A 513 -9.76 17.20 -8.79
CA SER A 513 -10.83 16.21 -8.81
C SER A 513 -11.12 15.71 -10.20
N LEU A 514 -11.38 14.42 -10.32
CA LEU A 514 -11.86 13.78 -11.53
C LEU A 514 -13.33 13.39 -11.31
N THR A 515 -14.22 13.90 -12.14
CA THR A 515 -15.57 13.37 -12.30
C THR A 515 -15.64 12.52 -13.55
N VAL A 516 -16.09 11.28 -13.42
CA VAL A 516 -16.40 10.40 -14.55
C VAL A 516 -17.89 10.14 -14.63
N GLU A 517 -18.44 10.13 -15.83
CA GLU A 517 -19.84 9.77 -16.10
C GLU A 517 -19.92 8.53 -16.97
N GLY A 518 -20.92 7.70 -16.71
CA GLY A 518 -21.23 6.48 -17.44
C GLY A 518 -22.73 6.25 -17.49
N ALA A 519 -23.16 5.20 -18.19
CA ALA A 519 -24.58 4.87 -18.33
C ALA A 519 -25.28 4.63 -16.97
N GLY A 520 -24.55 4.13 -15.98
CA GLY A 520 -25.05 3.90 -14.62
C GLY A 520 -25.02 5.10 -13.68
N GLY A 521 -24.50 6.27 -14.10
CA GLY A 521 -24.40 7.47 -13.28
C GLY A 521 -23.03 8.12 -13.31
N SER A 522 -22.69 8.89 -12.26
CA SER A 522 -21.41 9.60 -12.16
C SER A 522 -20.69 9.30 -10.86
N SER A 523 -19.36 9.29 -10.88
CA SER A 523 -18.53 9.26 -9.68
C SER A 523 -17.51 10.40 -9.71
N LYS A 524 -17.13 10.88 -8.53
CA LYS A 524 -16.13 11.93 -8.36
C LYS A 524 -15.08 11.48 -7.36
N GLU A 525 -13.82 11.56 -7.77
CA GLU A 525 -12.66 11.37 -6.92
C GLU A 525 -11.92 12.68 -6.73
N THR A 526 -11.43 12.95 -5.52
CA THR A 526 -10.75 14.22 -5.18
C THR A 526 -9.46 13.93 -4.44
N LYS A 527 -8.33 14.25 -5.09
CA LYS A 527 -7.00 14.16 -4.48
C LYS A 527 -6.54 15.54 -4.03
N PHE A 528 -6.43 15.71 -2.72
CA PHE A 528 -5.90 16.92 -2.11
C PHE A 528 -4.40 17.03 -2.36
N ASN A 529 -3.92 18.24 -2.68
CA ASN A 529 -2.51 18.52 -2.90
C ASN A 529 -1.84 17.64 -3.98
N CYS A 530 -2.57 17.29 -5.05
CA CYS A 530 -2.04 16.45 -6.15
C CYS A 530 -0.80 17.07 -6.80
N THR A 531 -0.70 18.41 -6.82
CA THR A 531 0.44 19.12 -7.40
C THR A 531 0.67 20.48 -6.75
N ARG A 532 1.91 20.97 -6.78
CA ARG A 532 2.32 22.30 -6.31
C ARG A 532 3.25 22.96 -7.32
N VAL A 533 3.05 24.25 -7.59
CA VAL A 533 3.94 25.07 -8.44
C VAL A 533 4.49 26.25 -7.64
N GLY A 534 5.74 26.67 -7.87
CA GLY A 534 6.34 27.85 -7.23
C GLY A 534 7.85 28.03 -7.40
N SER A 535 8.34 29.28 -7.33
CA SER A 535 9.74 29.72 -7.49
C SER A 535 10.56 29.74 -6.19
N GLY A 536 9.98 29.28 -5.08
CA GLY A 536 10.72 28.97 -3.87
C GLY A 536 11.62 27.76 -4.10
N THR A 537 12.93 27.97 -4.05
CA THR A 537 13.92 26.90 -4.01
C THR A 537 13.58 25.92 -2.88
N GLY A 538 13.12 24.72 -3.23
CA GLY A 538 13.47 23.52 -2.47
C GLY A 538 12.40 22.79 -1.67
N GLU A 539 11.17 23.27 -1.49
CA GLU A 539 10.15 22.44 -0.82
C GLU A 539 9.51 21.47 -1.82
N LYS A 540 10.18 20.33 -2.03
CA LYS A 540 9.54 19.13 -2.57
C LYS A 540 8.69 18.56 -1.44
N TRP A 541 7.39 18.85 -1.46
CA TRP A 541 6.48 18.28 -0.48
C TRP A 541 6.34 16.79 -0.75
N PRO A 542 6.46 15.94 0.29
CA PRO A 542 6.21 14.53 0.20
C PRO A 542 4.86 14.25 -0.46
N LEU A 543 4.89 13.60 -1.61
CA LEU A 543 3.68 13.04 -2.19
C LEU A 543 3.10 12.06 -1.16
N ILE A 544 1.93 12.38 -0.60
CA ILE A 544 1.13 11.47 0.19
C ILE A 544 -0.10 11.07 -0.64
N ASP A 545 -0.22 9.77 -0.87
CA ASP A 545 -1.31 9.12 -1.59
C ASP A 545 -1.99 8.20 -0.58
N ALA A 546 -3.11 8.66 -0.04
CA ALA A 546 -3.94 7.83 0.81
C ALA A 546 -4.35 6.60 0.02
N HIS A 547 -4.14 5.42 0.58
CA HIS A 547 -4.60 4.19 -0.03
C HIS A 547 -4.95 3.18 1.05
N PHE A 548 -5.99 2.37 0.88
CA PHE A 548 -6.33 1.35 1.86
C PHE A 548 -6.99 0.09 1.30
N PHE A 549 -6.96 -0.96 2.11
CA PHE A 549 -7.57 -2.25 1.85
C PHE A 549 -8.52 -2.66 2.99
N ALA A 550 -9.47 -3.57 2.71
CA ALA A 550 -10.34 -4.19 3.69
C ALA A 550 -10.33 -5.71 3.51
N SER A 551 -10.12 -6.44 4.60
CA SER A 551 -10.05 -7.92 4.67
C SER A 551 -11.25 -8.63 4.05
N ALA A 552 -12.45 -8.07 4.19
CA ALA A 552 -13.66 -8.55 3.55
C ALA A 552 -14.61 -7.38 3.29
N ARG A 553 -15.23 -7.35 2.09
CA ARG A 553 -16.13 -6.24 1.69
C ARG A 553 -17.61 -6.58 1.80
N ARG A 554 -17.96 -7.84 2.11
CA ARG A 554 -19.34 -8.32 2.23
C ARG A 554 -19.50 -9.31 3.37
N GLY A 555 -20.59 -9.20 4.12
CA GLY A 555 -20.95 -10.18 5.15
C GLY A 555 -22.32 -9.89 5.76
N THR A 556 -22.74 -10.69 6.75
CA THR A 556 -24.02 -10.50 7.45
C THR A 556 -23.82 -9.76 8.76
N ALA A 557 -24.72 -8.83 9.11
CA ALA A 557 -24.64 -8.15 10.39
C ALA A 557 -24.78 -9.15 11.57
N PRO A 558 -23.95 -9.04 12.63
CA PRO A 558 -22.80 -8.14 12.75
C PRO A 558 -21.62 -8.60 11.89
N PHE A 559 -21.05 -7.68 11.10
CA PHE A 559 -19.96 -7.99 10.18
C PHE A 559 -18.68 -7.26 10.58
N THR A 560 -17.67 -8.01 11.01
CA THR A 560 -16.37 -7.48 11.42
C THR A 560 -15.39 -7.49 10.24
N VAL A 561 -14.76 -6.34 10.00
CA VAL A 561 -13.83 -6.10 8.91
C VAL A 561 -12.57 -5.45 9.46
N SER A 562 -11.42 -6.08 9.23
CA SER A 562 -10.11 -5.44 9.42
C SER A 562 -9.74 -4.62 8.19
N PHE A 563 -9.28 -3.40 8.41
CA PHE A 563 -8.80 -2.47 7.40
C PHE A 563 -7.28 -2.35 7.52
N THR A 564 -6.63 -2.20 6.37
CA THR A 564 -5.17 -2.06 6.28
C THR A 564 -4.84 -0.78 5.54
N ASP A 565 -4.06 0.08 6.17
CA ASP A 565 -3.46 1.23 5.50
C ASP A 565 -2.44 0.76 4.45
N MET A 566 -2.57 1.29 3.25
CA MET A 566 -1.67 1.09 2.11
C MET A 566 -1.13 2.42 1.60
N SER A 567 -1.33 3.49 2.37
CA SER A 567 -0.98 4.85 1.98
C SER A 567 0.51 4.97 1.71
N ARG A 568 0.85 5.72 0.67
CA ARG A 568 2.23 5.96 0.27
C ARG A 568 2.55 7.40 0.57
N SER A 569 3.55 7.66 1.40
CA SER A 569 3.97 9.02 1.73
C SER A 569 5.49 9.10 1.67
N GLU A 570 6.04 10.17 1.07
CA GLU A 570 7.51 10.41 1.11
C GLU A 570 8.00 10.99 2.47
N ALA A 571 7.08 11.16 3.44
CA ALA A 571 7.35 11.47 4.85
C ALA A 571 6.46 10.61 5.75
N GLU A 572 6.92 10.30 6.96
CA GLU A 572 6.17 9.48 7.92
C GLU A 572 4.73 9.98 8.09
N ILE A 573 3.76 9.06 8.07
CA ILE A 573 2.36 9.39 8.33
C ILE A 573 2.22 9.61 9.85
N ASP A 574 1.85 10.82 10.25
CA ASP A 574 1.67 11.28 11.64
C ASP A 574 0.30 10.89 12.19
N SER A 575 -0.74 10.90 11.35
CA SER A 575 -2.08 10.52 11.78
C SER A 575 -2.92 9.90 10.68
N TRP A 576 -3.74 8.92 11.09
CA TRP A 576 -4.78 8.28 10.29
C TRP A 576 -6.12 8.73 10.82
N ARG A 577 -7.08 8.90 9.92
CA ARG A 577 -8.48 9.13 10.26
C ARG A 577 -9.34 8.30 9.33
N TRP A 578 -9.82 7.20 9.87
CA TRP A 578 -10.82 6.34 9.26
C TRP A 578 -12.21 6.88 9.52
N ASP A 579 -13.05 6.86 8.50
CA ASP A 579 -14.50 6.98 8.60
C ASP A 579 -15.09 5.73 7.94
N PHE A 580 -15.82 4.94 8.72
CA PHE A 580 -16.39 3.68 8.25
C PHE A 580 -17.77 3.87 7.58
N GLY A 581 -18.29 5.09 7.52
CA GLY A 581 -19.55 5.40 6.86
C GLY A 581 -20.81 5.03 7.64
N ASP A 582 -20.68 4.47 8.84
CA ASP A 582 -21.77 4.16 9.78
C ASP A 582 -21.86 5.15 10.96
N GLY A 583 -21.07 6.22 10.91
CA GLY A 583 -20.94 7.22 11.96
C GLY A 583 -19.79 6.95 12.94
N ASN A 584 -19.12 5.80 12.85
CA ASN A 584 -17.92 5.49 13.63
C ASN A 584 -16.64 5.84 12.87
N THR A 585 -15.59 6.14 13.63
CA THR A 585 -14.27 6.52 13.12
C THR A 585 -13.17 5.82 13.90
N SER A 586 -11.97 5.71 13.33
CA SER A 586 -10.77 5.26 14.03
C SER A 586 -9.55 6.11 13.67
N SER A 587 -8.55 6.14 14.56
CA SER A 587 -7.24 6.74 14.32
C SER A 587 -6.11 5.71 14.33
N GLU A 588 -6.43 4.42 14.42
CA GLU A 588 -5.45 3.34 14.32
C GLU A 588 -4.95 3.21 12.88
N VAL A 589 -3.71 2.73 12.70
CA VAL A 589 -3.13 2.47 11.37
C VAL A 589 -3.95 1.41 10.63
N ASN A 590 -4.21 0.28 11.30
CA ASN A 590 -4.92 -0.88 10.74
C ASN A 590 -6.10 -1.28 11.64
N PRO A 591 -7.23 -0.52 11.62
CA PRO A 591 -8.32 -0.75 12.54
C PRO A 591 -9.13 -2.00 12.19
N THR A 592 -9.78 -2.59 13.18
CA THR A 592 -10.88 -3.53 12.96
C THR A 592 -12.20 -2.88 13.35
N HIS A 593 -13.18 -2.91 12.44
CA HIS A 593 -14.49 -2.31 12.66
C HIS A 593 -15.61 -3.34 12.50
N THR A 594 -16.65 -3.25 13.35
CA THR A 594 -17.81 -4.15 13.29
C THR A 594 -19.07 -3.38 12.92
N TYR A 595 -19.55 -3.63 11.71
CA TYR A 595 -20.82 -3.11 11.24
C TYR A 595 -21.98 -3.90 11.84
N SER A 596 -22.68 -3.26 12.79
CA SER A 596 -23.75 -3.92 13.57
C SER A 596 -25.10 -3.95 12.84
N SER A 597 -25.27 -3.14 11.81
CA SER A 597 -26.49 -3.06 11.00
C SER A 597 -26.20 -3.42 9.55
N ALA A 598 -27.23 -3.90 8.85
CA ALA A 598 -27.14 -4.04 7.42
C ALA A 598 -27.12 -2.66 6.73
N GLY A 599 -26.42 -2.55 5.61
CA GLY A 599 -26.24 -1.28 4.92
C GLY A 599 -25.12 -1.32 3.88
N ILE A 600 -25.04 -0.26 3.08
CA ILE A 600 -23.94 0.01 2.16
C ILE A 600 -23.15 1.17 2.75
N TYR A 601 -21.87 0.96 3.04
CA TYR A 601 -21.05 1.91 3.77
C TYR A 601 -19.91 2.44 2.90
N ASN A 602 -19.78 3.77 2.85
CA ASN A 602 -18.65 4.44 2.24
C ASN A 602 -17.51 4.48 3.25
N VAL A 603 -16.34 4.00 2.89
CA VAL A 603 -15.17 4.04 3.78
C VAL A 603 -14.20 5.08 3.28
N SER A 604 -13.61 5.86 4.16
CA SER A 604 -12.51 6.75 3.80
C SER A 604 -11.38 6.69 4.79
N LEU A 605 -10.17 6.88 4.28
CA LEU A 605 -8.97 7.09 5.05
C LEU A 605 -8.39 8.46 4.67
N GLU A 606 -8.28 9.35 5.65
CA GLU A 606 -7.44 10.55 5.57
C GLU A 606 -6.14 10.28 6.33
N VAL A 607 -5.01 10.50 5.67
CA VAL A 607 -3.68 10.42 6.28
C VAL A 607 -3.02 11.79 6.26
N THR A 608 -2.39 12.15 7.37
CA THR A 608 -1.55 13.35 7.50
C THR A 608 -0.14 12.89 7.80
N ASN A 609 0.87 13.39 7.08
CA ASN A 609 2.26 13.13 7.42
C ASN A 609 2.83 14.16 8.39
N ILE A 610 4.02 13.87 8.92
CA ILE A 610 4.73 14.69 9.92
C ILE A 610 5.05 16.12 9.45
N VAL A 611 5.04 16.36 8.13
CA VAL A 611 5.20 17.72 7.58
C VAL A 611 3.87 18.47 7.47
N GLY A 612 2.75 17.82 7.79
CA GLY A 612 1.40 18.37 7.75
C GLY A 612 0.70 18.21 6.40
N ALA A 613 1.29 17.50 5.43
CA ALA A 613 0.62 17.21 4.17
C ALA A 613 -0.42 16.11 4.37
N LYS A 614 -1.59 16.32 3.75
CA LYS A 614 -2.75 15.45 3.87
C LYS A 614 -3.15 14.84 2.54
N SER A 615 -3.60 13.60 2.59
CA SER A 615 -4.27 12.92 1.48
C SER A 615 -5.47 12.16 2.01
N ARG A 616 -6.49 11.99 1.17
CA ARG A 616 -7.70 11.27 1.53
C ARG A 616 -8.16 10.41 0.37
N GLU A 617 -8.37 9.12 0.62
CA GLU A 617 -9.03 8.19 -0.30
C GLU A 617 -10.41 7.89 0.24
N MET A 618 -11.43 7.89 -0.63
CA MET A 618 -12.79 7.50 -0.28
C MET A 618 -13.29 6.43 -1.25
N LYS A 619 -13.72 5.29 -0.71
CA LYS A 619 -14.32 4.21 -1.47
C LYS A 619 -15.82 4.18 -1.19
N ILE A 620 -16.60 4.56 -2.20
CA ILE A 620 -18.07 4.61 -2.12
C ILE A 620 -18.63 3.18 -2.18
N GLY A 621 -19.55 2.85 -1.27
CA GLY A 621 -20.18 1.54 -1.15
C GLY A 621 -19.21 0.39 -0.91
N TYR A 622 -18.10 0.67 -0.25
CA TYR A 622 -16.97 -0.23 -0.11
C TYR A 622 -17.27 -1.46 0.76
N ILE A 623 -18.14 -1.31 1.77
CA ILE A 623 -18.60 -2.42 2.61
C ILE A 623 -20.11 -2.61 2.46
N VAL A 624 -20.53 -3.84 2.19
CA VAL A 624 -21.93 -4.24 2.04
C VAL A 624 -22.30 -5.25 3.12
N VAL A 625 -23.17 -4.83 4.03
CA VAL A 625 -23.62 -5.68 5.15
C VAL A 625 -25.05 -6.12 4.90
N SER A 626 -25.24 -7.43 4.81
CA SER A 626 -26.51 -8.08 4.51
C SER A 626 -27.30 -8.42 5.79
N PRO A 627 -28.63 -8.53 5.69
CA PRO A 627 -29.45 -8.31 4.48
C PRO A 627 -29.67 -6.81 4.20
N LEU A 628 -29.39 -6.33 2.98
CA LEU A 628 -29.71 -4.96 2.58
C LEU A 628 -31.22 -4.75 2.64
N PHE A 629 -31.71 -4.08 3.68
CA PHE A 629 -33.13 -3.77 3.82
C PHE A 629 -33.51 -2.70 2.79
N THR A 630 -34.25 -3.09 1.74
CA THR A 630 -35.10 -2.15 1.02
C THR A 630 -36.31 -1.82 1.91
N ASP A 631 -36.18 -0.84 2.80
CA ASP A 631 -37.27 -0.31 3.64
C ASP A 631 -38.18 0.63 2.83
N TYR A 632 -38.72 0.12 1.72
CA TYR A 632 -39.72 0.83 0.95
C TYR A 632 -40.89 -0.07 0.56
N PHE A 633 -42.05 0.55 0.45
CA PHE A 633 -43.24 -0.05 -0.13
C PHE A 633 -43.44 0.59 -1.51
N ASP A 634 -43.21 -0.15 -2.60
CA ASP A 634 -43.26 0.42 -3.95
C ASP A 634 -44.19 -0.37 -4.87
N THR A 635 -45.28 0.28 -5.27
CA THR A 635 -46.22 -0.30 -6.22
C THR A 635 -45.67 -0.36 -7.64
N GLY A 636 -44.64 0.43 -7.96
CA GLY A 636 -44.05 0.61 -9.28
C GLY A 636 -44.99 1.29 -10.29
N ALA A 637 -44.40 1.77 -11.39
CA ALA A 637 -45.15 2.26 -12.54
C ALA A 637 -45.89 1.08 -13.24
N PRO A 638 -47.21 1.14 -13.47
CA PRO A 638 -47.92 0.13 -14.28
C PRO A 638 -47.50 0.18 -15.76
N ALA A 639 -47.44 -0.99 -16.40
CA ALA A 639 -47.23 -1.10 -17.85
C ALA A 639 -48.31 -0.37 -18.67
N ASN A 640 -49.55 -0.28 -18.15
CA ASN A 640 -50.64 0.49 -18.74
C ASN A 640 -51.24 1.43 -17.67
N PRO A 641 -50.77 2.69 -17.59
CA PRO A 641 -51.24 3.65 -16.58
C PRO A 641 -52.61 4.26 -16.89
N TYR A 642 -53.19 3.96 -18.05
CA TYR A 642 -54.45 4.53 -18.54
C TYR A 642 -55.64 3.58 -18.36
N PRO A 643 -56.86 4.11 -18.14
CA PRO A 643 -57.19 5.53 -17.95
C PRO A 643 -56.60 6.11 -16.66
N SER A 644 -56.11 7.35 -16.73
CA SER A 644 -55.62 8.11 -15.58
C SER A 644 -56.59 9.25 -15.29
N ILE A 645 -56.98 9.40 -14.03
CA ILE A 645 -57.80 10.51 -13.55
C ILE A 645 -57.45 10.79 -12.09
N PHE A 646 -57.43 12.06 -11.71
CA PHE A 646 -57.20 12.43 -10.31
C PHE A 646 -58.47 12.20 -9.47
N GLY A 647 -58.28 11.93 -8.18
CA GLY A 647 -59.37 11.59 -7.30
C GLY A 647 -58.90 11.17 -5.92
N THR A 648 -59.77 10.52 -5.16
CA THR A 648 -59.48 10.00 -3.83
C THR A 648 -59.43 8.48 -3.85
N HIS A 649 -58.27 7.91 -3.55
CA HIS A 649 -58.06 6.48 -3.37
C HIS A 649 -58.19 6.10 -1.90
N LYS A 650 -58.82 4.95 -1.65
CA LYS A 650 -58.95 4.31 -0.35
C LYS A 650 -58.65 2.82 -0.50
N GLY A 651 -58.02 2.27 0.52
CA GLY A 651 -57.72 0.85 0.57
C GLY A 651 -56.89 0.48 1.77
N LYS A 652 -56.21 -0.67 1.68
CA LYS A 652 -55.30 -1.16 2.71
C LYS A 652 -53.90 -1.43 2.17
N ILE A 653 -52.91 -1.27 3.04
CA ILE A 653 -51.52 -1.69 2.87
C ILE A 653 -51.23 -2.78 3.91
N ILE A 654 -50.61 -3.87 3.47
CA ILE A 654 -50.20 -5.01 4.30
C ILE A 654 -48.71 -5.25 4.03
N PRO A 655 -47.82 -4.76 4.90
CA PRO A 655 -46.37 -4.91 4.70
C PRO A 655 -45.92 -6.36 4.82
N ASP A 656 -44.93 -6.79 4.03
CA ASP A 656 -44.28 -8.11 4.19
C ASP A 656 -43.06 -8.09 5.15
N ARG A 657 -42.68 -6.89 5.59
CA ARG A 657 -41.61 -6.51 6.52
C ARG A 657 -41.97 -5.21 7.24
N ASP A 658 -41.21 -4.82 8.26
CA ASP A 658 -41.40 -3.53 8.90
C ASP A 658 -40.91 -2.41 7.96
N ILE A 659 -41.70 -1.36 7.76
CA ILE A 659 -41.38 -0.26 6.83
C ILE A 659 -41.60 1.07 7.52
N THR A 660 -40.54 1.84 7.74
CA THR A 660 -40.67 3.21 8.27
C THR A 660 -40.96 4.18 7.12
N VAL A 661 -41.98 5.02 7.31
CA VAL A 661 -42.52 5.91 6.29
C VAL A 661 -42.57 7.34 6.82
N ASN A 662 -41.80 8.24 6.19
CA ASN A 662 -41.92 9.69 6.36
C ASN A 662 -42.15 10.42 5.02
N LYS A 663 -42.07 9.71 3.90
CA LYS A 663 -42.22 10.26 2.54
C LYS A 663 -43.08 9.34 1.68
N MET A 664 -43.84 9.96 0.77
CA MET A 664 -44.55 9.27 -0.30
C MET A 664 -44.31 9.96 -1.64
N TYR A 665 -43.92 9.18 -2.64
CA TYR A 665 -43.84 9.58 -4.04
C TYR A 665 -45.06 9.11 -4.81
N THR A 666 -45.57 9.94 -5.71
CA THR A 666 -46.64 9.59 -6.65
C THR A 666 -46.07 9.50 -8.06
N TYR A 667 -46.26 8.37 -8.74
CA TYR A 667 -45.82 8.21 -10.12
C TYR A 667 -46.72 9.05 -11.05
N PRO A 668 -46.19 10.05 -11.77
CA PRO A 668 -47.00 10.91 -12.65
C PRO A 668 -47.21 10.26 -14.03
N CYS A 669 -48.34 10.56 -14.69
CA CYS A 669 -48.40 10.34 -16.14
C CYS A 669 -47.51 11.36 -16.86
N MET A 670 -46.82 10.93 -17.91
CA MET A 670 -45.91 11.79 -18.68
C MET A 670 -46.61 13.08 -19.13
N GLY A 671 -46.04 14.23 -18.76
CA GLY A 671 -46.55 15.56 -19.12
C GLY A 671 -47.71 16.10 -18.27
N THR A 672 -48.13 15.40 -17.20
CA THR A 672 -49.34 15.76 -16.42
C THR A 672 -49.08 16.22 -14.98
N GLY A 673 -47.82 16.19 -14.52
CA GLY A 673 -47.41 16.67 -13.20
C GLY A 673 -48.10 15.98 -12.02
N GLY A 674 -48.45 14.69 -12.16
CA GLY A 674 -49.14 13.85 -11.16
C GLY A 674 -48.62 14.05 -9.73
N HIS A 675 -49.46 14.49 -8.80
CA HIS A 675 -49.06 14.70 -7.40
C HIS A 675 -50.17 14.32 -6.41
N THR A 676 -49.78 14.15 -5.14
CA THR A 676 -50.69 13.94 -4.03
C THR A 676 -50.93 15.25 -3.28
N GLU A 677 -52.20 15.59 -3.07
CA GLU A 677 -52.62 16.73 -2.25
C GLU A 677 -52.74 16.39 -0.76
N TYR A 678 -53.09 15.15 -0.46
CA TYR A 678 -53.32 14.66 0.89
C TYR A 678 -53.09 13.16 0.98
N VAL A 679 -52.39 12.72 2.02
CA VAL A 679 -52.25 11.31 2.38
C VAL A 679 -52.55 11.11 3.87
N ARG A 680 -53.23 10.03 4.19
CA ARG A 680 -53.39 9.52 5.56
C ARG A 680 -53.23 8.01 5.53
N ILE A 681 -52.35 7.48 6.37
CA ILE A 681 -52.16 6.04 6.56
C ILE A 681 -52.34 5.76 8.06
N TRP A 682 -53.21 4.83 8.43
CA TRP A 682 -53.50 4.57 9.83
C TRP A 682 -53.95 3.15 10.14
N ASN A 683 -53.72 2.74 11.38
CA ASN A 683 -54.27 1.54 12.00
C ASN A 683 -54.81 1.93 13.39
N GLU A 684 -56.13 1.82 13.56
CA GLU A 684 -56.81 2.26 14.79
C GLU A 684 -56.48 1.38 16.00
N SER A 685 -56.30 0.07 15.79
CA SER A 685 -55.94 -0.86 16.86
C SER A 685 -54.53 -0.62 17.42
N GLU A 686 -53.64 -0.06 16.61
CA GLU A 686 -52.23 0.13 16.97
C GLU A 686 -51.89 1.58 17.32
N GLY A 687 -52.83 2.51 17.16
CA GLY A 687 -52.60 3.93 17.40
C GLY A 687 -51.58 4.55 16.43
N ILE A 688 -51.34 3.91 15.28
CA ILE A 688 -50.41 4.39 14.26
C ILE A 688 -51.20 5.26 13.28
N GLU A 689 -50.79 6.51 13.12
CA GLU A 689 -51.38 7.45 12.17
C GLU A 689 -50.32 8.42 11.64
N GLY A 690 -50.19 8.47 10.32
CA GLY A 690 -49.35 9.42 9.62
C GLY A 690 -50.17 10.22 8.61
N VAL A 691 -49.98 11.54 8.57
CA VAL A 691 -50.72 12.45 7.70
C VAL A 691 -49.76 13.32 6.90
N GLY A 692 -50.02 13.50 5.60
CA GLY A 692 -49.28 14.43 4.75
C GLY A 692 -50.22 15.40 4.06
N HIS A 693 -49.80 16.67 4.00
CA HIS A 693 -50.51 17.74 3.30
C HIS A 693 -49.59 18.37 2.24
N TRP A 694 -50.15 18.62 1.06
CA TRP A 694 -49.41 19.24 -0.03
C TRP A 694 -49.14 20.72 0.24
N SER A 695 -47.90 21.14 0.01
CA SER A 695 -47.39 22.48 0.25
C SER A 695 -47.35 23.36 -1.02
N GLY A 696 -47.93 22.89 -2.12
CA GLY A 696 -47.93 23.59 -3.42
C GLY A 696 -46.81 23.15 -4.36
N TYR A 697 -46.68 23.84 -5.50
CA TYR A 697 -45.66 23.57 -6.52
C TYR A 697 -44.29 24.18 -6.15
N GLN A 698 -43.67 23.70 -5.08
CA GLN A 698 -42.30 24.06 -4.71
C GLN A 698 -41.45 22.80 -4.54
N GLY A 699 -40.19 22.84 -5.01
CA GLY A 699 -39.28 21.70 -4.93
C GLY A 699 -39.80 20.48 -5.70
N ASP A 700 -39.65 19.29 -5.12
CA ASP A 700 -40.16 18.04 -5.67
C ASP A 700 -41.62 17.78 -5.26
N TYR A 701 -42.54 18.34 -6.03
CA TYR A 701 -43.98 18.28 -5.78
C TYR A 701 -44.61 16.89 -6.02
N HIS A 702 -43.85 15.91 -6.52
CA HIS A 702 -44.33 14.51 -6.59
C HIS A 702 -44.22 13.81 -5.23
N ASN A 703 -43.42 14.38 -4.33
CA ASN A 703 -43.20 13.90 -2.99
C ASN A 703 -44.03 14.67 -1.96
N ILE A 704 -44.59 13.93 -1.00
CA ILE A 704 -45.29 14.49 0.15
C ILE A 704 -44.69 13.91 1.44
N THR A 705 -44.43 14.78 2.41
CA THR A 705 -43.95 14.38 3.73
C THR A 705 -45.12 13.93 4.60
N ILE A 706 -44.96 12.80 5.26
CA ILE A 706 -45.91 12.21 6.21
C ILE A 706 -45.40 12.53 7.62
N SER A 707 -46.25 13.16 8.43
CA SER A 707 -45.96 13.55 9.81
C SER A 707 -47.12 13.17 10.76
N PRO A 708 -46.85 12.57 11.94
CA PRO A 708 -45.55 12.02 12.32
C PRO A 708 -45.12 10.91 11.35
N ALA A 709 -43.83 10.62 11.32
CA ALA A 709 -43.38 9.42 10.62
C ALA A 709 -43.95 8.18 11.33
N ILE A 710 -44.26 7.16 10.55
CA ILE A 710 -44.92 5.94 11.03
C ILE A 710 -44.14 4.70 10.60
N THR A 711 -44.16 3.66 11.42
CA THR A 711 -43.62 2.34 11.04
C THR A 711 -44.80 1.41 10.76
N LEU A 712 -44.88 0.92 9.53
CA LEU A 712 -45.84 -0.09 9.13
C LEU A 712 -45.26 -1.46 9.47
N LEU A 713 -45.80 -2.10 10.50
CA LEU A 713 -45.34 -3.41 10.98
C LEU A 713 -45.70 -4.54 10.00
N LYS A 714 -44.80 -5.51 9.89
CA LYS A 714 -44.95 -6.70 9.05
C LYS A 714 -46.27 -7.43 9.34
N ASN A 715 -46.99 -7.76 8.28
CA ASN A 715 -48.27 -8.49 8.26
C ASN A 715 -49.45 -7.77 8.96
N HIS A 716 -49.31 -6.48 9.28
CA HIS A 716 -50.38 -5.70 9.89
C HIS A 716 -51.13 -4.89 8.83
N GLU A 717 -52.43 -4.66 9.04
CA GLU A 717 -53.25 -3.94 8.07
C GLU A 717 -53.30 -2.44 8.38
N TYR A 718 -53.00 -1.61 7.38
CA TYR A 718 -53.08 -0.15 7.47
C TYR A 718 -54.07 0.38 6.46
N ASN A 719 -55.08 1.13 6.90
CA ASN A 719 -55.95 1.85 5.99
C ASN A 719 -55.21 3.04 5.38
N TYR A 720 -55.49 3.36 4.13
CA TYR A 720 -55.00 4.59 3.51
C TYR A 720 -56.13 5.41 2.88
N ILE A 721 -55.94 6.74 2.87
CA ILE A 721 -56.63 7.71 2.03
C ILE A 721 -55.55 8.50 1.30
N ILE A 722 -55.57 8.49 -0.03
CA ILE A 722 -54.66 9.28 -0.87
C ILE A 722 -55.50 10.11 -1.84
N ARG A 723 -55.41 11.43 -1.76
CA ARG A 723 -56.07 12.35 -2.69
C ARG A 723 -55.06 12.92 -3.65
N THR A 724 -55.21 12.62 -4.93
CA THR A 724 -54.35 13.11 -6.01
C THR A 724 -54.93 14.40 -6.59
N GLY A 725 -54.05 15.38 -6.87
CA GLY A 725 -54.42 16.71 -7.39
C GLY A 725 -54.29 16.86 -8.90
N SER A 726 -53.59 15.93 -9.55
CA SER A 726 -53.42 15.83 -11.00
C SER A 726 -53.27 14.37 -11.40
N TYR A 727 -53.17 14.07 -12.69
CA TYR A 727 -53.23 12.71 -13.27
C TYR A 727 -52.10 11.78 -12.77
N PRO A 728 -52.35 10.92 -11.76
CA PRO A 728 -51.36 9.96 -11.30
C PRO A 728 -51.39 8.72 -12.21
N GLN A 729 -50.35 7.91 -12.21
CA GLN A 729 -50.47 6.56 -12.78
C GLN A 729 -51.36 5.70 -11.89
N ILE A 730 -52.21 4.89 -12.50
CA ILE A 730 -53.20 4.06 -11.81
C ILE A 730 -53.02 2.61 -12.21
N ILE A 731 -53.00 1.73 -11.21
CA ILE A 731 -52.98 0.30 -11.39
C ILE A 731 -54.42 -0.22 -11.33
N HIS A 732 -54.88 -0.77 -12.45
CA HIS A 732 -56.27 -1.25 -12.63
C HIS A 732 -56.51 -2.65 -12.03
N ALA A 733 -56.24 -2.80 -10.73
CA ALA A 733 -56.45 -4.03 -9.97
C ALA A 733 -57.13 -3.76 -8.62
N ARG A 734 -57.84 -4.77 -8.08
CA ARG A 734 -58.41 -4.71 -6.71
C ARG A 734 -57.34 -4.87 -5.64
N GLU A 735 -56.33 -5.66 -5.95
CA GLU A 735 -55.21 -6.01 -5.09
C GLU A 735 -53.96 -6.18 -5.95
N LYS A 736 -52.80 -5.83 -5.40
CA LYS A 736 -51.51 -6.05 -6.03
C LYS A 736 -50.46 -6.41 -4.97
N ALA A 737 -49.75 -7.51 -5.20
CA ALA A 737 -48.50 -7.81 -4.51
C ALA A 737 -47.37 -6.97 -5.13
N VAL A 738 -46.59 -6.32 -4.27
CA VAL A 738 -45.62 -5.30 -4.63
C VAL A 738 -44.36 -5.48 -3.78
N GLU A 739 -43.29 -4.74 -4.09
CA GLU A 739 -42.15 -4.72 -3.20
C GLU A 739 -42.52 -4.03 -1.89
N GLY A 740 -42.27 -4.70 -0.77
CA GLY A 740 -42.68 -4.25 0.56
C GLY A 740 -44.06 -4.73 1.02
N GLY A 741 -44.84 -5.47 0.20
CA GLY A 741 -46.06 -6.14 0.66
C GLY A 741 -47.23 -6.15 -0.32
N ILE A 742 -48.45 -5.97 0.18
CA ILE A 742 -49.70 -6.01 -0.61
C ILE A 742 -50.45 -4.69 -0.44
N ILE A 743 -50.98 -4.14 -1.54
CA ILE A 743 -51.90 -3.00 -1.53
C ILE A 743 -53.25 -3.39 -2.15
N THR A 744 -54.34 -2.92 -1.55
CA THR A 744 -55.70 -3.12 -2.02
C THR A 744 -56.38 -1.80 -2.35
N CYS A 745 -57.43 -1.83 -3.17
CA CYS A 745 -58.33 -0.70 -3.41
C CYS A 745 -59.74 -1.07 -2.92
N THR A 746 -60.26 -0.33 -1.96
CA THR A 746 -61.66 -0.45 -1.50
C THR A 746 -62.56 0.52 -2.25
N GLU A 747 -62.09 1.74 -2.50
CA GLU A 747 -62.81 2.77 -3.25
C GLU A 747 -61.81 3.75 -3.88
N PHE A 748 -61.95 4.02 -5.17
CA PHE A 748 -61.42 5.20 -5.84
C PHE A 748 -62.60 6.05 -6.31
N LYS A 749 -62.64 7.32 -5.93
CA LYS A 749 -63.66 8.27 -6.36
C LYS A 749 -63.02 9.39 -7.17
N ASP A 750 -63.41 9.50 -8.43
CA ASP A 750 -62.88 10.54 -9.32
C ASP A 750 -63.47 11.93 -9.00
N ALA A 751 -62.93 12.96 -9.63
CA ALA A 751 -63.36 14.35 -9.45
C ALA A 751 -64.84 14.62 -9.79
N ASN A 752 -65.47 13.76 -10.60
CA ASN A 752 -66.89 13.84 -10.95
C ASN A 752 -67.78 13.03 -10.00
N GLY A 753 -67.19 12.37 -9.00
CA GLY A 753 -67.87 11.57 -8.01
C GLY A 753 -68.17 10.13 -8.42
N ARG A 754 -67.62 9.65 -9.54
CA ARG A 754 -67.77 8.25 -9.98
C ARG A 754 -66.80 7.35 -9.23
N GLY A 755 -67.33 6.23 -8.72
CA GLY A 755 -66.60 5.26 -7.91
C GLY A 755 -66.10 4.05 -8.70
N TYR A 756 -64.91 3.56 -8.33
CA TYR A 756 -64.26 2.36 -8.84
C TYR A 756 -63.68 1.58 -7.66
N ASN A 757 -63.58 0.26 -7.74
CA ASN A 757 -63.05 -0.57 -6.64
C ASN A 757 -61.79 -1.35 -7.02
N ASN A 758 -61.13 -0.93 -8.11
CA ASN A 758 -59.99 -1.62 -8.70
C ASN A 758 -58.95 -0.63 -9.24
N TRP A 759 -58.82 0.54 -8.63
CA TRP A 759 -57.94 1.62 -9.08
C TRP A 759 -56.97 1.96 -7.96
N ILE A 760 -55.90 1.18 -7.88
CA ILE A 760 -54.81 1.35 -6.90
C ILE A 760 -53.92 2.50 -7.36
N PRO A 761 -53.54 3.44 -6.48
CA PRO A 761 -52.61 4.51 -6.84
C PRO A 761 -51.20 3.94 -7.04
N ALA A 762 -50.49 4.39 -8.08
CA ALA A 762 -49.06 4.08 -8.22
C ALA A 762 -48.24 5.03 -7.32
N ILE A 763 -47.70 4.48 -6.24
CA ILE A 763 -46.96 5.20 -5.19
C ILE A 763 -45.71 4.43 -4.74
N ARG A 764 -44.80 5.15 -4.08
CA ARG A 764 -43.71 4.61 -3.26
C ARG A 764 -43.73 5.24 -1.88
N LEU A 765 -43.59 4.45 -0.82
CA LEU A 765 -43.45 4.88 0.58
C LEU A 765 -42.08 4.47 1.10
N TRP A 766 -41.39 5.36 1.80
CA TRP A 766 -40.09 5.06 2.42
C TRP A 766 -39.75 6.07 3.51
N TRP A 767 -38.64 5.83 4.19
CA TRP A 767 -37.96 6.80 5.03
C TRP A 767 -36.84 7.48 4.26
N GLY A 768 -36.89 8.80 4.09
CA GLY A 768 -35.77 9.53 3.47
C GLY A 768 -35.69 10.99 3.81
#